data_AF-A0A543NZQ4-F1
#
_entry.id   AF-A0A543NZQ4-F1
#
_cell.length_a   1.000
_cell.length_b   1.000
_cell.length_c   1.000
_cell.angle_alpha   90.00
_cell.angle_beta   90.00
_cell.angle_gamma   90.00
#
_symmetry.space_group_name_H-M   'P 1'
#
loop_
_entity.id
_entity.type
_entity.pdbx_description
1 polymer ?
#
loop_
_entity_poly.entity_id
_entity_poly.type
_entity_poly.pdbx_seq_one_letter_code
_entity_poly.pdbx_strand_id
1 'polypeptide(L)'
;MSTATVREPRVDVLAYPAPTTARFVLVVTSLLTAGLFLGTWLHNAGPVGQSWSEAVTACRQQTLPDPSDPAGGLGGLARTAEFAACTGPVENRRAVYSLAGLAAGALGALVLLYAAPVLIRRRRQLVEPNPKLDRARERFAEMATEAGVRPPRLAVGSTTVGDAFSFGTPGRYTVVLPKAVVIKLGKSQTYEPLIRHELAHISARDVPLAWTASSLWYAVATLLLVPVALAPVYGDASVLPDYLWRAALLTVVALLVSRATLRSREFDADLRAVARQPSGARPLVDLLRRSVRPPARRGWRQILSNHPDPLARARVVERPELAAAVTFLDGLVAAFLASLSAPLLVSHLTTVLAPLGGTDVANVLPFLLVGPLLGATVGLGLWRQALVARVTGGRPEVLPVALGIVVGLTVGQMASLANVALGWQPPHPGEFAAVTALALGGTYVVAGLGELWADASPRFRRSRAGWVGAVTMSSIIFALVLWMSESLRQAFELGGWLLASGVLFSAGGGLVPGVIALLLAAAVLWAVLAARRCTTAPSWLVEEGVADSWARPHRPLLGPTLLAGLLAGLVAALTVMGDRALAAESATPEGVFRYLAVAAAGAGGAALALTVLGGRRGPGLVLLAVPLGSLVAAAGLVVVGAASGGWTSALWGAVVRPTLGLGLIVALAVAGAALARPLFRGAPNAAIPAASALLAAAMSLWALVGGAVLTPFTDPSRLEADIAEIEGAIEALTYLDTIRPDAGSRYLDAAEETVRLTQDSSLDAGEVADRLTAGPIAQLSELAQDMADVAVHDAQVRAVHDELLAAVEAKLSSVEAIVAYARTGDQAYVEDYQRFQAQADAHVGAWNSGADELSKRSDEELD
;
A
#
# COMPACT_ATOMS: atom_id res chain seq x y z
N MET A 1 32.96 -53.31 7.03
CA MET A 1 31.98 -52.41 7.68
C MET A 1 31.42 -51.50 6.61
N SER A 2 30.16 -51.71 6.20
CA SER A 2 29.48 -50.80 5.27
C SER A 2 29.30 -49.47 6.00
N THR A 3 29.88 -48.39 5.49
CA THR A 3 29.64 -47.04 5.98
C THR A 3 28.15 -46.77 5.81
N ALA A 4 27.38 -46.95 6.88
CA ALA A 4 25.97 -46.58 6.89
C ALA A 4 25.91 -45.11 6.53
N THR A 5 25.50 -44.81 5.31
CA THR A 5 25.34 -43.45 4.82
C THR A 5 24.26 -42.84 5.70
N VAL A 6 24.67 -41.93 6.59
CA VAL A 6 23.76 -41.16 7.43
C VAL A 6 22.81 -40.45 6.46
N ARG A 7 21.56 -40.93 6.39
CA ARG A 7 20.55 -40.31 5.53
C ARG A 7 20.29 -38.92 6.07
N GLU A 8 20.46 -37.91 5.23
CA GLU A 8 20.08 -36.55 5.56
C GLU A 8 18.58 -36.51 5.92
N PRO A 9 18.20 -35.79 7.00
CA PRO A 9 16.80 -35.72 7.43
C PRO A 9 15.96 -35.05 6.34
N ARG A 10 14.87 -35.72 5.94
CA ARG A 10 13.93 -35.20 4.93
C ARG A 10 12.87 -34.33 5.62
N VAL A 11 12.75 -33.08 5.18
CA VAL A 11 11.87 -32.08 5.81
C VAL A 11 10.47 -32.07 5.17
N ASP A 12 9.43 -32.12 5.99
CA ASP A 12 8.05 -31.86 5.59
C ASP A 12 7.82 -30.35 5.48
N VAL A 13 8.08 -29.79 4.30
CA VAL A 13 7.82 -28.37 4.02
C VAL A 13 6.33 -28.03 3.90
N LEU A 14 5.46 -29.04 3.86
CA LEU A 14 4.00 -28.91 3.78
C LEU A 14 3.33 -28.90 5.16
N ALA A 15 4.10 -29.11 6.23
CA ALA A 15 3.65 -28.95 7.59
C ALA A 15 3.08 -27.54 7.85
N TYR A 16 3.62 -26.53 7.17
CA TYR A 16 3.07 -25.17 7.11
C TYR A 16 2.27 -24.99 5.82
N PRO A 17 1.16 -24.23 5.85
CA PRO A 17 0.38 -23.94 4.64
C PRO A 17 1.25 -23.31 3.56
N ALA A 18 1.06 -23.74 2.31
CA ALA A 18 1.74 -23.13 1.19
C ALA A 18 1.24 -21.68 0.99
N PRO A 19 2.13 -20.72 0.65
CA PRO A 19 1.76 -19.32 0.43
C PRO A 19 0.80 -19.13 -0.76
N THR A 20 0.62 -20.17 -1.59
CA THR A 20 -0.25 -20.16 -2.78
C THR A 20 -1.71 -19.89 -2.45
N THR A 21 -2.20 -20.33 -1.29
CA THR A 21 -3.58 -20.05 -0.85
C THR A 21 -3.76 -18.56 -0.57
N ALA A 22 -2.82 -17.94 0.14
CA ALA A 22 -2.89 -16.51 0.44
C ALA A 22 -2.68 -15.64 -0.80
N ARG A 23 -1.81 -16.06 -1.74
CA ARG A 23 -1.68 -15.41 -3.07
C ARG A 23 -2.98 -15.45 -3.85
N PHE A 24 -3.70 -16.57 -3.78
CA PHE A 24 -5.00 -16.67 -4.41
C PHE A 24 -6.01 -15.68 -3.79
N VAL A 25 -6.04 -15.54 -2.47
CA VAL A 25 -6.90 -14.55 -1.80
C VAL A 25 -6.54 -13.11 -2.19
N LEU A 26 -5.25 -12.77 -2.27
CA LEU A 26 -4.79 -11.46 -2.77
C LEU A 26 -5.32 -11.17 -4.17
N VAL A 27 -5.23 -12.17 -5.03
CA VAL A 27 -5.65 -12.08 -6.42
C VAL A 27 -7.17 -11.90 -6.54
N VAL A 28 -7.96 -12.64 -5.75
CA VAL A 28 -9.40 -12.42 -5.65
C VAL A 28 -9.71 -11.02 -5.11
N THR A 29 -8.98 -10.57 -4.08
CA THR A 29 -9.13 -9.22 -3.52
C THR A 29 -8.88 -8.15 -4.59
N SER A 30 -7.86 -8.35 -5.43
CA SER A 30 -7.53 -7.43 -6.54
C SER A 30 -8.62 -7.38 -7.61
N LEU A 31 -9.29 -8.51 -7.88
CA LEU A 31 -10.46 -8.52 -8.76
C LEU A 31 -11.63 -7.76 -8.14
N LEU A 32 -11.88 -7.94 -6.85
CA LEU A 32 -12.95 -7.25 -6.14
C LEU A 32 -12.69 -5.73 -6.08
N THR A 33 -11.45 -5.30 -5.87
CA THR A 33 -11.08 -3.88 -5.91
C THR A 33 -11.16 -3.29 -7.32
N ALA A 34 -10.82 -4.05 -8.37
CA ALA A 34 -11.10 -3.63 -9.75
C ALA A 34 -12.62 -3.47 -10.00
N GLY A 35 -13.45 -4.34 -9.41
CA GLY A 35 -14.90 -4.20 -9.40
C GLY A 35 -15.38 -2.93 -8.68
N LEU A 36 -14.87 -2.66 -7.47
CA LEU A 36 -15.15 -1.43 -6.71
C LEU A 36 -14.84 -0.19 -7.56
N PHE A 37 -13.64 -0.14 -8.14
CA PHE A 37 -13.22 0.93 -9.02
C PHE A 37 -14.17 1.11 -10.20
N LEU A 38 -14.54 0.02 -10.90
CA LEU A 38 -15.45 0.10 -12.04
C LEU A 38 -16.80 0.71 -11.65
N GLY A 39 -17.34 0.34 -10.48
CA GLY A 39 -18.56 0.95 -9.95
C GLY A 39 -18.43 2.45 -9.74
N THR A 40 -17.34 2.89 -9.09
CA THR A 40 -17.04 4.31 -8.86
C THR A 40 -16.84 5.08 -10.17
N TRP A 41 -16.15 4.46 -11.13
CA TRP A 41 -15.94 5.05 -12.45
C TRP A 41 -17.26 5.26 -13.19
N LEU A 42 -18.15 4.25 -13.17
CA LEU A 42 -19.48 4.36 -13.77
C LEU A 42 -20.35 5.44 -13.10
N HIS A 43 -20.21 5.62 -11.78
CA HIS A 43 -20.86 6.72 -11.07
C HIS A 43 -20.36 8.07 -11.57
N ASN A 44 -19.04 8.25 -11.61
CA ASN A 44 -18.41 9.54 -11.94
C ASN A 44 -18.56 9.92 -13.42
N ALA A 45 -18.48 8.96 -14.33
CA ALA A 45 -18.67 9.18 -15.77
C ALA A 45 -20.15 9.33 -16.16
N GLY A 46 -21.08 8.84 -15.34
CA GLY A 46 -22.51 8.93 -15.62
C GLY A 46 -23.12 10.30 -15.28
N PRO A 47 -24.39 10.55 -15.67
CA PRO A 47 -25.13 11.76 -15.27
C PRO A 47 -25.22 11.97 -13.76
N VAL A 48 -25.13 10.89 -12.98
CA VAL A 48 -25.14 10.96 -11.51
C VAL A 48 -23.89 11.67 -10.98
N GLY A 49 -22.74 11.53 -11.65
CA GLY A 49 -21.49 12.18 -11.28
C GLY A 49 -21.57 13.71 -11.29
N GLN A 50 -22.27 14.29 -12.27
CA GLN A 50 -22.51 15.74 -12.33
C GLN A 50 -23.29 16.23 -11.11
N SER A 51 -24.41 15.56 -10.79
CA SER A 51 -25.21 15.90 -9.61
C SER A 51 -24.45 15.72 -8.28
N TRP A 52 -23.52 14.77 -8.23
CA TRP A 52 -22.63 14.59 -7.07
C TRP A 52 -21.67 15.78 -6.96
N SER A 53 -21.03 16.18 -8.06
CA SER A 53 -20.10 17.31 -8.08
C SER A 53 -20.78 18.60 -7.64
N GLU A 54 -21.97 18.90 -8.18
CA GLU A 54 -22.77 20.07 -7.80
C GLU A 54 -23.11 20.07 -6.30
N ALA A 55 -23.55 18.92 -5.77
CA ALA A 55 -23.89 18.79 -4.37
C ALA A 55 -22.67 18.91 -3.44
N VAL A 56 -21.53 18.33 -3.81
CA VAL A 56 -20.29 18.45 -3.04
C VAL A 56 -19.78 19.89 -3.04
N THR A 57 -19.84 20.59 -4.18
CA THR A 57 -19.49 22.01 -4.27
C THR A 57 -20.41 22.87 -3.41
N ALA A 58 -21.73 22.64 -3.46
CA ALA A 58 -22.70 23.34 -2.62
C ALA A 58 -22.44 23.10 -1.13
N CYS A 59 -22.16 21.84 -0.74
CA CYS A 59 -21.78 21.52 0.64
C CYS A 59 -20.48 22.20 1.06
N ARG A 60 -19.47 22.22 0.18
CA ARG A 60 -18.20 22.89 0.45
C ARG A 60 -18.44 24.36 0.73
N GLN A 61 -19.17 25.06 -0.13
CA GLN A 61 -19.52 26.48 0.02
C GLN A 61 -20.26 26.76 1.33
N GLN A 62 -21.16 25.87 1.78
CA GLN A 62 -21.86 26.02 3.07
C GLN A 62 -20.96 25.83 4.29
N THR A 63 -19.84 25.11 4.13
CA THR A 63 -18.92 24.79 5.23
C THR A 63 -17.62 25.59 5.22
N LEU A 64 -17.42 26.43 4.20
CA LEU A 64 -16.29 27.36 4.21
C LEU A 64 -16.42 28.30 5.42
N PRO A 65 -15.31 28.59 6.13
CA PRO A 65 -15.34 29.57 7.20
C PRO A 65 -15.91 30.88 6.68
N ASP A 66 -16.74 31.56 7.49
CA ASP A 66 -16.97 32.98 7.25
C ASP A 66 -15.61 33.68 7.36
N PRO A 67 -15.08 34.28 6.28
CA PRO A 67 -13.77 34.93 6.31
C PRO A 67 -13.71 36.07 7.34
N SER A 68 -14.86 36.55 7.83
CA SER A 68 -14.92 37.56 8.89
C SER A 68 -14.77 37.00 10.31
N ASP A 69 -14.73 35.67 10.51
CA ASP A 69 -14.53 35.02 11.83
C ASP A 69 -13.19 34.27 11.92
N PRO A 70 -12.07 34.97 12.21
CA PRO A 70 -10.76 34.34 12.39
C PRO A 70 -10.68 33.40 13.60
N ALA A 71 -11.59 33.52 14.58
CA ALA A 71 -11.67 32.58 15.70
C ALA A 71 -12.23 31.21 15.26
N GLY A 72 -12.87 31.15 14.09
CA GLY A 72 -13.37 29.93 13.48
C GLY A 72 -12.29 28.94 13.05
N GLY A 73 -11.01 29.32 12.95
CA GLY A 73 -9.91 28.43 12.54
C GLY A 73 -9.81 27.13 13.38
N LEU A 74 -10.04 27.23 14.69
CA LEU A 74 -10.04 26.09 15.63
C LEU A 74 -11.25 25.15 15.46
N GLY A 75 -12.26 25.55 14.68
CA GLY A 75 -13.46 24.77 14.36
C GLY A 75 -13.26 23.72 13.26
N GLY A 76 -12.03 23.49 12.74
CA GLY A 76 -11.78 22.61 11.60
C GLY A 76 -12.35 21.19 11.71
N LEU A 77 -12.34 20.59 12.92
CA LEU A 77 -12.96 19.29 13.17
C LEU A 77 -14.48 19.32 13.08
N ALA A 78 -15.13 20.38 13.60
CA ALA A 78 -16.57 20.56 13.49
C ALA A 78 -16.99 20.78 12.03
N ARG A 79 -16.25 21.62 11.28
CA ARG A 79 -16.46 21.82 9.84
C ARG A 79 -16.29 20.55 9.03
N THR A 80 -15.28 19.74 9.35
CA THR A 80 -15.08 18.44 8.67
C THR A 80 -16.26 17.51 8.93
N ALA A 81 -16.81 17.51 10.15
CA ALA A 81 -18.00 16.74 10.49
C ALA A 81 -19.27 17.29 9.79
N GLU A 82 -19.43 18.61 9.69
CA GLU A 82 -20.52 19.25 8.95
C GLU A 82 -20.45 18.97 7.44
N PHE A 83 -19.26 19.06 6.84
CA PHE A 83 -19.05 18.73 5.44
C PHE A 83 -19.34 17.26 5.16
N ALA A 84 -18.86 16.35 6.03
CA ALA A 84 -19.18 14.93 5.94
C ALA A 84 -20.69 14.66 6.09
N ALA A 85 -21.38 15.39 6.97
CA ALA A 85 -22.82 15.27 7.15
C ALA A 85 -23.59 15.77 5.92
N CYS A 86 -23.18 16.91 5.33
CA CYS A 86 -23.79 17.48 4.15
C CYS A 86 -23.61 16.58 2.91
N THR A 87 -22.41 16.05 2.70
CA THR A 87 -22.08 15.20 1.55
C THR A 87 -22.58 13.75 1.68
N GLY A 88 -22.92 13.31 2.90
CA GLY A 88 -23.36 11.94 3.20
C GLY A 88 -24.40 11.33 2.24
N PRO A 89 -25.50 12.02 1.88
CA PRO A 89 -26.51 11.48 0.97
C PRO A 89 -25.99 11.18 -0.44
N VAL A 90 -25.14 12.04 -1.01
CA VAL A 90 -24.58 11.81 -2.36
C VAL A 90 -23.44 10.80 -2.33
N GLU A 91 -22.68 10.78 -1.24
CA GLU A 91 -21.65 9.77 -0.97
C GLU A 91 -22.23 8.35 -0.82
N ASN A 92 -23.39 8.22 -0.18
CA ASN A 92 -24.10 6.94 -0.10
C ASN A 92 -24.48 6.39 -1.49
N ARG A 93 -24.85 7.26 -2.44
CA ARG A 93 -25.14 6.83 -3.82
C ARG A 93 -23.87 6.32 -4.49
N ARG A 94 -22.76 7.06 -4.37
CA ARG A 94 -21.45 6.61 -4.88
C ARG A 94 -21.05 5.25 -4.31
N ALA A 95 -21.22 5.04 -3.00
CA ALA A 95 -20.96 3.76 -2.35
C ALA A 95 -21.80 2.60 -2.92
N VAL A 96 -23.09 2.83 -3.21
CA VAL A 96 -23.94 1.81 -3.84
C VAL A 96 -23.41 1.39 -5.20
N TYR A 97 -22.95 2.34 -6.03
CA TYR A 97 -22.33 2.03 -7.33
C TYR A 97 -21.05 1.22 -7.16
N SER A 98 -20.17 1.61 -6.24
CA SER A 98 -18.94 0.85 -5.94
C SER A 98 -19.25 -0.58 -5.49
N LEU A 99 -20.20 -0.75 -4.55
CA LEU A 99 -20.63 -2.07 -4.08
C LEU A 99 -21.28 -2.91 -5.18
N ALA A 100 -22.06 -2.29 -6.09
CA ALA A 100 -22.60 -2.97 -7.26
C ALA A 100 -21.48 -3.44 -8.21
N GLY A 101 -20.45 -2.63 -8.42
CA GLY A 101 -19.25 -3.01 -9.18
C GLY A 101 -18.48 -4.17 -8.54
N LEU A 102 -18.30 -4.17 -7.21
CA LEU A 102 -17.74 -5.29 -6.46
C LEU A 102 -18.57 -6.57 -6.65
N ALA A 103 -19.89 -6.46 -6.51
CA ALA A 103 -20.81 -7.59 -6.69
C ALA A 103 -20.75 -8.13 -8.12
N ALA A 104 -20.69 -7.26 -9.13
CA ALA A 104 -20.53 -7.66 -10.54
C ALA A 104 -19.20 -8.38 -10.77
N GLY A 105 -18.09 -7.88 -10.21
CA GLY A 105 -16.79 -8.56 -10.27
C GLY A 105 -16.81 -9.94 -9.61
N ALA A 106 -17.44 -10.06 -8.43
CA ALA A 106 -17.60 -11.32 -7.72
C ALA A 106 -18.46 -12.33 -8.50
N LEU A 107 -19.60 -11.88 -9.05
CA LEU A 107 -20.47 -12.69 -9.90
C LEU A 107 -19.76 -13.14 -11.17
N GLY A 108 -18.97 -12.26 -11.80
CA GLY A 108 -18.15 -12.58 -12.96
C GLY A 108 -17.13 -13.69 -12.66
N ALA A 109 -16.42 -13.60 -11.53
CA ALA A 109 -15.53 -14.69 -11.07
C ALA A 109 -16.28 -16.01 -10.84
N LEU A 110 -17.46 -15.95 -10.21
CA LEU A 110 -18.28 -17.12 -9.95
C LEU A 110 -18.73 -17.79 -11.24
N VAL A 111 -19.23 -17.00 -12.20
CA VAL A 111 -19.64 -17.48 -13.53
C VAL A 111 -18.46 -18.15 -14.22
N LEU A 112 -17.27 -17.53 -14.23
CA LEU A 112 -16.08 -18.12 -14.83
C LEU A 112 -15.66 -19.44 -14.16
N LEU A 113 -15.71 -19.52 -12.82
CA LEU A 113 -15.41 -20.74 -12.07
C LEU A 113 -16.31 -21.92 -12.47
N TYR A 114 -17.61 -21.68 -12.66
CA TYR A 114 -18.56 -22.75 -13.03
C TYR A 114 -18.65 -23.01 -14.54
N ALA A 115 -18.45 -22.00 -15.39
CA ALA A 115 -18.49 -22.15 -16.84
C ALA A 115 -17.22 -22.78 -17.41
N ALA A 116 -16.04 -22.50 -16.83
CA ALA A 116 -14.76 -22.96 -17.37
C ALA A 116 -14.67 -24.49 -17.51
N PRO A 117 -15.05 -25.32 -16.52
CA PRO A 117 -15.02 -26.79 -16.67
C PRO A 117 -15.88 -27.31 -17.84
N VAL A 118 -17.04 -26.70 -18.07
CA VAL A 118 -17.95 -27.07 -19.17
C VAL A 118 -17.31 -26.72 -20.52
N LEU A 119 -16.75 -25.51 -20.62
CA LEU A 119 -16.05 -25.06 -21.83
C LEU A 119 -14.83 -25.91 -22.14
N ILE A 120 -14.05 -26.32 -21.13
CA ILE A 120 -12.88 -27.20 -21.31
C ILE A 120 -13.31 -28.56 -21.83
N ARG A 121 -14.33 -29.17 -21.24
CA ARG A 121 -14.85 -30.47 -21.67
C ARG A 121 -15.28 -30.43 -23.14
N ARG A 122 -16.01 -29.38 -23.54
CA ARG A 122 -16.48 -29.18 -24.91
C ARG A 122 -15.33 -28.90 -25.88
N ARG A 123 -14.43 -27.96 -25.55
CA ARG A 123 -13.33 -27.56 -26.44
C ARG A 123 -12.26 -28.64 -26.60
N ARG A 124 -12.00 -29.46 -25.58
CA ARG A 124 -10.99 -30.54 -25.63
C ARG A 124 -11.55 -31.91 -26.05
N GLN A 125 -12.84 -31.99 -26.39
CA GLN A 125 -13.52 -33.21 -26.86
C GLN A 125 -13.23 -34.41 -25.93
N LEU A 126 -13.39 -34.21 -24.62
CA LEU A 126 -13.06 -35.24 -23.63
C LEU A 126 -14.08 -36.39 -23.67
N VAL A 127 -13.58 -37.62 -23.75
CA VAL A 127 -14.41 -38.84 -23.85
C VAL A 127 -14.20 -39.72 -22.62
N GLU A 128 -15.24 -40.49 -22.27
CA GLU A 128 -15.12 -41.50 -21.22
C GLU A 128 -14.17 -42.64 -21.64
N PRO A 129 -13.45 -43.27 -20.70
CA PRO A 129 -12.56 -44.39 -21.00
C PRO A 129 -13.34 -45.56 -21.62
N ASN A 130 -12.82 -46.11 -22.72
CA ASN A 130 -13.34 -47.34 -23.32
C ASN A 130 -13.26 -48.51 -22.31
N PRO A 131 -14.23 -49.45 -22.28
CA PRO A 131 -14.19 -50.65 -21.43
C PRO A 131 -12.87 -51.44 -21.47
N LYS A 132 -12.12 -51.40 -22.59
CA LYS A 132 -10.77 -51.98 -22.68
C LYS A 132 -9.75 -51.39 -21.67
N LEU A 133 -10.10 -50.30 -21.02
CA LEU A 133 -9.30 -49.60 -20.01
C LEU A 133 -9.81 -49.84 -18.58
N ASP A 134 -10.70 -50.81 -18.35
CA ASP A 134 -11.27 -51.08 -17.04
C ASP A 134 -10.20 -51.35 -15.97
N ARG A 135 -9.13 -52.09 -16.31
CA ARG A 135 -7.97 -52.28 -15.42
C ARG A 135 -7.29 -50.97 -15.02
N ALA A 136 -7.23 -49.99 -15.92
CA ALA A 136 -6.70 -48.66 -15.61
C ALA A 136 -7.60 -47.91 -14.66
N ARG A 137 -8.91 -47.99 -14.89
CA ARG A 137 -9.93 -47.37 -14.06
C ARG A 137 -9.93 -47.96 -12.65
N GLU A 138 -9.81 -49.27 -12.52
CA GLU A 138 -9.67 -49.98 -11.24
C GLU A 138 -8.42 -49.53 -10.51
N ARG A 139 -7.25 -49.59 -11.16
CA ARG A 139 -5.98 -49.15 -10.55
C ARG A 139 -5.98 -47.66 -10.19
N PHE A 140 -6.67 -46.84 -10.97
CA PHE A 140 -6.90 -45.43 -10.66
C PHE A 140 -7.78 -45.23 -9.42
N ALA A 141 -8.87 -45.99 -9.30
CA ALA A 141 -9.76 -45.94 -8.14
C ALA A 141 -9.08 -46.44 -6.86
N GLU A 142 -8.23 -47.47 -6.97
CA GLU A 142 -7.35 -47.92 -5.88
C GLU A 142 -6.43 -46.78 -5.42
N MET A 143 -5.68 -46.15 -6.34
CA MET A 143 -4.78 -45.04 -5.99
C MET A 143 -5.53 -43.83 -5.42
N ALA A 144 -6.76 -43.56 -5.90
CA ALA A 144 -7.61 -42.51 -5.32
C ALA A 144 -7.96 -42.83 -3.86
N THR A 145 -8.27 -44.10 -3.58
CA THR A 145 -8.53 -44.60 -2.23
C THR A 145 -7.27 -44.53 -1.35
N GLU A 146 -6.10 -44.94 -1.87
CA GLU A 146 -4.80 -44.81 -1.21
C GLU A 146 -4.48 -43.33 -0.88
N ALA A 147 -4.85 -42.41 -1.76
CA ALA A 147 -4.67 -40.97 -1.57
C ALA A 147 -5.71 -40.34 -0.62
N GLY A 148 -6.70 -41.12 -0.14
CA GLY A 148 -7.76 -40.65 0.74
C GLY A 148 -8.74 -39.68 0.07
N VAL A 149 -8.90 -39.77 -1.25
CA VAL A 149 -9.84 -38.92 -2.01
C VAL A 149 -10.98 -39.74 -2.58
N ARG A 150 -12.18 -39.16 -2.62
CA ARG A 150 -13.31 -39.76 -3.35
C ARG A 150 -12.88 -39.96 -4.81
N PRO A 151 -13.06 -41.17 -5.40
CA PRO A 151 -12.61 -41.45 -6.76
C PRO A 151 -13.16 -40.41 -7.74
N PRO A 152 -12.29 -39.58 -8.34
CA PRO A 152 -12.72 -38.62 -9.34
C PRO A 152 -13.07 -39.35 -10.64
N ARG A 153 -13.79 -38.68 -11.54
CA ARG A 153 -14.07 -39.27 -12.86
C ARG A 153 -12.78 -39.38 -13.65
N LEU A 154 -12.58 -40.49 -14.36
CA LEU A 154 -11.49 -40.64 -15.30
C LEU A 154 -12.00 -40.28 -16.70
N ALA A 155 -11.25 -39.46 -17.44
CA ALA A 155 -11.53 -39.14 -18.83
C ALA A 155 -10.26 -39.29 -19.67
N VAL A 156 -10.43 -39.54 -20.97
CA VAL A 156 -9.32 -39.65 -21.93
C VAL A 156 -9.35 -38.45 -22.87
N GLY A 157 -8.22 -37.74 -22.95
CA GLY A 157 -8.05 -36.61 -23.85
C GLY A 157 -7.89 -37.03 -25.31
N SER A 158 -8.18 -36.12 -26.23
CA SER A 158 -7.85 -36.28 -27.65
C SER A 158 -6.32 -36.35 -27.87
N THR A 159 -5.88 -36.60 -29.10
CA THR A 159 -4.44 -36.64 -29.44
C THR A 159 -3.72 -35.31 -29.25
N THR A 160 -4.44 -34.20 -29.14
CA THR A 160 -3.87 -32.87 -28.88
C THR A 160 -3.60 -32.61 -27.40
N VAL A 161 -4.14 -33.43 -26.49
CA VAL A 161 -3.87 -33.36 -25.06
C VAL A 161 -2.54 -34.05 -24.77
N GLY A 162 -1.48 -33.25 -24.63
CA GLY A 162 -0.12 -33.73 -24.39
C GLY A 162 0.15 -34.19 -22.95
N ASP A 163 -0.51 -33.56 -21.97
CA ASP A 163 -0.22 -33.73 -20.54
C ASP A 163 -1.50 -34.09 -19.77
N ALA A 164 -1.34 -34.84 -18.67
CA ALA A 164 -2.45 -35.08 -17.75
C ALA A 164 -2.83 -33.80 -17.00
N PHE A 165 -4.09 -33.69 -16.62
CA PHE A 165 -4.57 -32.59 -15.80
C PHE A 165 -5.88 -32.94 -15.11
N SER A 166 -6.15 -32.22 -14.02
CA SER A 166 -7.38 -32.36 -13.24
C SER A 166 -8.28 -31.12 -13.40
N PHE A 167 -9.59 -31.32 -13.60
CA PHE A 167 -10.57 -30.24 -13.72
C PHE A 167 -11.93 -30.57 -13.12
N GLY A 168 -12.75 -29.56 -12.84
CA GLY A 168 -14.10 -29.74 -12.29
C GLY A 168 -14.47 -28.70 -11.24
N THR A 169 -15.66 -28.85 -10.67
CA THR A 169 -16.18 -28.02 -9.58
C THR A 169 -15.86 -28.66 -8.22
N PRO A 170 -15.90 -27.89 -7.11
CA PRO A 170 -15.69 -28.44 -5.78
C PRO A 170 -16.53 -29.70 -5.53
N GLY A 171 -15.85 -30.82 -5.21
CA GLY A 171 -16.48 -32.12 -4.94
C GLY A 171 -16.84 -32.97 -6.18
N ARG A 172 -16.67 -32.45 -7.41
CA ARG A 172 -16.92 -33.18 -8.67
C ARG A 172 -15.74 -33.00 -9.63
N TYR A 173 -14.67 -33.73 -9.36
CA TYR A 173 -13.44 -33.64 -10.14
C TYR A 173 -13.36 -34.73 -11.22
N THR A 174 -12.66 -34.40 -12.30
CA THR A 174 -12.32 -35.28 -13.41
C THR A 174 -10.81 -35.21 -13.65
N VAL A 175 -10.14 -36.35 -13.71
CA VAL A 175 -8.74 -36.47 -14.12
C VAL A 175 -8.72 -36.88 -15.59
N VAL A 176 -8.01 -36.12 -16.41
CA VAL A 176 -7.85 -36.37 -17.84
C VAL A 176 -6.47 -36.96 -18.08
N LEU A 177 -6.43 -38.12 -18.74
CA LEU A 177 -5.19 -38.74 -19.15
C LEU A 177 -4.96 -38.60 -20.66
N PRO A 178 -3.72 -38.28 -21.10
CA PRO A 178 -3.35 -38.38 -22.49
C PRO A 178 -3.49 -39.80 -22.99
N LYS A 179 -3.98 -39.98 -24.22
CA LYS A 179 -4.13 -41.31 -24.85
C LYS A 179 -2.82 -42.12 -24.82
N ALA A 180 -1.67 -41.45 -24.97
CA ALA A 180 -0.35 -42.10 -24.91
C ALA A 180 0.01 -42.66 -23.52
N VAL A 181 -0.44 -42.03 -22.43
CA VAL A 181 -0.23 -42.52 -21.06
C VAL A 181 -1.11 -43.73 -20.81
N VAL A 182 -2.37 -43.65 -21.24
CA VAL A 182 -3.37 -44.72 -21.10
C VAL A 182 -2.95 -46.00 -21.85
N ILE A 183 -2.40 -45.87 -23.05
CA ILE A 183 -1.91 -47.03 -23.82
C ILE A 183 -0.67 -47.66 -23.16
N LYS A 184 0.15 -46.86 -22.46
CA LYS A 184 1.38 -47.30 -21.79
C LYS A 184 1.15 -47.85 -20.38
N LEU A 185 -0.07 -48.28 -20.05
CA LEU A 185 -0.44 -48.74 -18.71
C LEU A 185 0.46 -49.84 -18.14
N GLY A 186 1.06 -50.68 -19.00
CA GLY A 186 2.03 -51.71 -18.61
C GLY A 186 3.35 -51.18 -18.04
N LYS A 187 3.63 -49.86 -18.11
CA LYS A 187 4.80 -49.22 -17.54
C LYS A 187 4.43 -48.47 -16.26
N SER A 188 4.34 -49.19 -15.13
CA SER A 188 4.04 -48.62 -13.80
C SER A 188 4.89 -47.39 -13.46
N GLN A 189 6.14 -47.36 -13.94
CA GLN A 189 7.09 -46.25 -13.77
C GLN A 189 6.68 -44.90 -14.39
N THR A 190 5.66 -44.86 -15.25
CA THR A 190 5.13 -43.61 -15.85
C THR A 190 3.72 -43.34 -15.38
N TYR A 191 2.88 -44.38 -15.34
CA TYR A 191 1.47 -44.24 -14.97
C TYR A 191 1.31 -43.82 -13.51
N GLU A 192 1.85 -44.58 -12.57
CA GLU A 192 1.53 -44.34 -11.15
C GLU A 192 2.06 -43.00 -10.60
N PRO A 193 3.31 -42.56 -10.88
CA PRO A 193 3.79 -41.27 -10.39
C PRO A 193 2.95 -40.10 -10.90
N LEU A 194 2.50 -40.19 -12.16
CA LEU A 194 1.63 -39.19 -12.78
C LEU A 194 0.25 -39.16 -12.12
N ILE A 195 -0.37 -40.32 -11.89
CA ILE A 195 -1.67 -40.37 -11.22
C ILE A 195 -1.57 -39.86 -9.77
N ARG A 196 -0.52 -40.22 -9.04
CA ARG A 196 -0.29 -39.71 -7.67
C ARG A 196 -0.15 -38.20 -7.64
N HIS A 197 0.51 -37.60 -8.63
CA HIS A 197 0.59 -36.14 -8.79
C HIS A 197 -0.80 -35.51 -9.02
N GLU A 198 -1.60 -36.04 -9.95
CA GLU A 198 -2.97 -35.54 -10.20
C GLU A 198 -3.89 -35.69 -8.98
N LEU A 199 -3.81 -36.83 -8.28
CA LEU A 199 -4.55 -37.06 -7.04
C LEU A 199 -4.06 -36.17 -5.89
N ALA A 200 -2.77 -35.80 -5.88
CA ALA A 200 -2.23 -34.85 -4.91
C ALA A 200 -2.91 -33.48 -5.06
N HIS A 201 -3.09 -32.99 -6.29
CA HIS A 201 -3.89 -31.78 -6.54
C HIS A 201 -5.32 -31.91 -6.01
N ILE A 202 -6.00 -33.03 -6.26
CA ILE A 202 -7.36 -33.24 -5.76
C ILE A 202 -7.41 -33.28 -4.23
N SER A 203 -6.46 -33.97 -3.59
CA SER A 203 -6.38 -34.09 -2.14
C SER A 203 -6.13 -32.75 -1.45
N ALA A 204 -5.36 -31.87 -2.09
CA ALA A 204 -5.11 -30.51 -1.64
C ALA A 204 -6.26 -29.53 -1.96
N ARG A 205 -7.33 -30.01 -2.62
CA ARG A 205 -8.44 -29.19 -3.15
C ARG A 205 -7.95 -28.14 -4.14
N ASP A 206 -6.93 -28.51 -4.92
CA ASP A 206 -6.19 -27.55 -5.69
C ASP A 206 -6.82 -27.19 -7.04
N VAL A 207 -7.73 -28.05 -7.51
CA VAL A 207 -8.34 -27.96 -8.84
C VAL A 207 -9.14 -26.66 -9.02
N PRO A 208 -10.12 -26.30 -8.15
CA PRO A 208 -10.89 -25.06 -8.35
C PRO A 208 -10.03 -23.80 -8.30
N LEU A 209 -9.03 -23.79 -7.42
CA LEU A 209 -8.09 -22.66 -7.27
C LEU A 209 -7.23 -22.49 -8.53
N ALA A 210 -6.73 -23.59 -9.12
CA ALA A 210 -5.96 -23.52 -10.36
C ALA A 210 -6.79 -22.97 -11.53
N TRP A 211 -8.06 -23.37 -11.63
CA TRP A 211 -8.97 -22.83 -12.65
C TRP A 211 -9.33 -21.38 -12.42
N THR A 212 -9.59 -21.01 -11.17
CA THR A 212 -9.90 -19.62 -10.83
C THR A 212 -8.68 -18.73 -11.12
N ALA A 213 -7.47 -19.14 -10.71
CA ALA A 213 -6.23 -18.43 -11.04
C ALA A 213 -6.04 -18.31 -12.57
N SER A 214 -6.29 -19.39 -13.32
CA SER A 214 -6.17 -19.36 -14.79
C SER A 214 -7.20 -18.46 -15.47
N SER A 215 -8.40 -18.32 -14.88
CA SER A 215 -9.51 -17.55 -15.43
C SER A 215 -9.50 -16.10 -15.00
N LEU A 216 -8.85 -15.79 -13.88
CA LEU A 216 -8.93 -14.48 -13.26
C LEU A 216 -8.34 -13.36 -14.12
N TRP A 217 -7.23 -13.58 -14.81
CA TRP A 217 -6.69 -12.52 -15.66
C TRP A 217 -7.67 -12.14 -16.80
N TYR A 218 -8.50 -13.08 -17.28
CA TYR A 218 -9.58 -12.74 -18.21
C TYR A 218 -10.67 -11.89 -17.54
N ALA A 219 -11.01 -12.19 -16.28
CA ALA A 219 -11.98 -11.42 -15.51
C ALA A 219 -11.47 -9.98 -15.29
N VAL A 220 -10.23 -9.83 -14.81
CA VAL A 220 -9.57 -8.54 -14.59
C VAL A 220 -9.49 -7.76 -15.89
N ALA A 221 -8.96 -8.36 -16.97
CA ALA A 221 -8.84 -7.70 -18.25
C ALA A 221 -10.20 -7.25 -18.80
N THR A 222 -11.24 -8.08 -18.66
CA THR A 222 -12.59 -7.72 -19.11
C THR A 222 -13.16 -6.54 -18.32
N LEU A 223 -13.02 -6.54 -16.99
CA LEU A 223 -13.47 -5.44 -16.14
C LEU A 223 -12.73 -4.13 -16.48
N LEU A 224 -11.42 -4.20 -16.67
CA LEU A 224 -10.60 -3.03 -17.00
C LEU A 224 -10.79 -2.52 -18.44
N LEU A 225 -11.36 -3.33 -19.34
CA LEU A 225 -11.72 -2.88 -20.69
C LEU A 225 -13.05 -2.11 -20.71
N VAL A 226 -13.90 -2.22 -19.68
CA VAL A 226 -15.20 -1.54 -19.65
C VAL A 226 -15.04 -0.01 -19.69
N PRO A 227 -14.20 0.62 -18.83
CA PRO A 227 -13.98 2.07 -18.90
C PRO A 227 -13.44 2.52 -20.25
N VAL A 228 -12.52 1.76 -20.86
CA VAL A 228 -11.98 2.06 -22.20
C VAL A 228 -13.07 2.07 -23.27
N ALA A 229 -13.97 1.09 -23.23
CA ALA A 229 -15.05 0.96 -24.20
C ALA A 229 -16.13 2.04 -24.05
N LEU A 230 -16.35 2.52 -22.82
CA LEU A 230 -17.40 3.49 -22.49
C LEU A 230 -16.90 4.95 -22.44
N ALA A 231 -15.59 5.18 -22.30
CA ALA A 231 -15.01 6.52 -22.23
C ALA A 231 -15.42 7.43 -23.40
N PRO A 232 -15.48 7.00 -24.68
CA PRO A 232 -15.88 7.88 -25.77
C PRO A 232 -17.33 8.40 -25.69
N VAL A 233 -18.19 7.77 -24.86
CA VAL A 233 -19.61 8.12 -24.74
C VAL A 233 -19.87 8.90 -23.46
N TYR A 234 -19.19 8.55 -22.37
CA TYR A 234 -19.49 9.04 -21.02
C TYR A 234 -18.32 9.73 -20.31
N GLY A 235 -17.11 9.70 -20.87
CA GLY A 235 -15.90 10.11 -20.14
C GLY A 235 -15.12 11.22 -20.84
N ASP A 236 -14.25 11.85 -20.05
CA ASP A 236 -13.18 12.68 -20.59
C ASP A 236 -12.06 11.78 -21.15
N ALA A 237 -11.80 11.91 -22.45
CA ALA A 237 -10.75 11.16 -23.14
C ALA A 237 -9.33 11.54 -22.67
N SER A 238 -9.17 12.72 -22.05
CA SER A 238 -7.88 13.21 -21.53
C SER A 238 -7.29 12.28 -20.45
N VAL A 239 -8.15 11.60 -19.69
CA VAL A 239 -7.79 10.69 -18.59
C VAL A 239 -7.39 9.30 -19.10
N LEU A 240 -7.74 8.96 -20.34
CA LEU A 240 -7.60 7.61 -20.88
C LEU A 240 -6.13 7.12 -20.93
N PRO A 241 -5.12 7.92 -21.30
CA PRO A 241 -3.72 7.49 -21.26
C PRO A 241 -3.27 7.08 -19.87
N ASP A 242 -3.59 7.88 -18.84
CA ASP A 242 -3.28 7.59 -17.44
C ASP A 242 -3.99 6.29 -16.98
N TYR A 243 -5.25 6.13 -17.34
CA TYR A 243 -5.99 4.91 -17.06
C TYR A 243 -5.38 3.67 -17.74
N LEU A 244 -5.03 3.76 -19.03
CA LEU A 244 -4.61 2.63 -19.85
C LEU A 244 -3.30 2.00 -19.35
N TRP A 245 -2.32 2.80 -18.95
CA TRP A 245 -1.05 2.24 -18.47
C TRP A 245 -1.23 1.52 -17.14
N ARG A 246 -2.05 2.05 -16.23
CA ARG A 246 -2.43 1.41 -14.96
C ARG A 246 -3.14 0.09 -15.25
N ALA A 247 -4.20 0.13 -16.05
CA ALA A 247 -4.98 -1.05 -16.43
C ALA A 247 -4.11 -2.14 -17.09
N ALA A 248 -3.17 -1.75 -17.97
CA ALA A 248 -2.22 -2.66 -18.59
C ALA A 248 -1.29 -3.30 -17.54
N LEU A 249 -0.72 -2.50 -16.64
CA LEU A 249 0.14 -2.99 -15.57
C LEU A 249 -0.59 -3.95 -14.62
N LEU A 250 -1.80 -3.60 -14.17
CA LEU A 250 -2.65 -4.49 -13.36
C LEU A 250 -2.91 -5.83 -14.08
N THR A 251 -3.23 -5.78 -15.36
CA THR A 251 -3.49 -6.98 -16.18
C THR A 251 -2.24 -7.87 -16.29
N VAL A 252 -1.08 -7.27 -16.55
CA VAL A 252 0.21 -7.97 -16.62
C VAL A 252 0.55 -8.59 -15.28
N VAL A 253 0.42 -7.86 -14.17
CA VAL A 253 0.68 -8.40 -12.84
C VAL A 253 -0.28 -9.54 -12.54
N ALA A 254 -1.59 -9.37 -12.73
CA ALA A 254 -2.58 -10.43 -12.51
C ALA A 254 -2.24 -11.71 -13.30
N LEU A 255 -1.80 -11.57 -14.56
CA LEU A 255 -1.31 -12.68 -15.36
C LEU A 255 -0.07 -13.34 -14.72
N LEU A 256 0.97 -12.57 -14.39
CA LEU A 256 2.21 -13.07 -13.81
C LEU A 256 1.98 -13.79 -12.47
N VAL A 257 1.14 -13.24 -11.60
CA VAL A 257 0.77 -13.84 -10.31
C VAL A 257 0.00 -15.13 -10.51
N SER A 258 -0.92 -15.16 -11.46
CA SER A 258 -1.66 -16.37 -11.81
C SER A 258 -0.70 -17.48 -12.26
N ARG A 259 0.27 -17.16 -13.13
CA ARG A 259 1.28 -18.15 -13.58
C ARG A 259 2.22 -18.58 -12.46
N ALA A 260 2.69 -17.66 -11.62
CA ALA A 260 3.53 -17.98 -10.48
C ALA A 260 2.82 -18.88 -9.47
N THR A 261 1.54 -18.60 -9.20
CA THR A 261 0.70 -19.41 -8.30
C THR A 261 0.51 -20.82 -8.84
N LEU A 262 0.23 -20.98 -10.14
CA LEU A 262 0.14 -22.29 -10.78
C LEU A 262 1.47 -23.07 -10.67
N ARG A 263 2.60 -22.43 -10.96
CA ARG A 263 3.92 -23.09 -10.87
C ARG A 263 4.26 -23.55 -9.45
N SER A 264 3.98 -22.73 -8.44
CA SER A 264 4.25 -23.12 -7.04
C SER A 264 3.44 -24.33 -6.60
N ARG A 265 2.22 -24.50 -7.12
CA ARG A 265 1.33 -25.61 -6.76
C ARG A 265 1.76 -26.94 -7.37
N GLU A 266 2.45 -26.91 -8.50
CA GLU A 266 3.06 -28.10 -9.08
C GLU A 266 4.14 -28.66 -8.14
N PHE A 267 4.96 -27.80 -7.54
CA PHE A 267 5.94 -28.22 -6.52
C PHE A 267 5.24 -28.79 -5.27
N ASP A 268 4.19 -28.15 -4.78
CA ASP A 268 3.43 -28.66 -3.63
C ASP A 268 2.78 -30.02 -3.93
N ALA A 269 2.26 -30.21 -5.15
CA ALA A 269 1.67 -31.47 -5.59
C ALA A 269 2.72 -32.57 -5.76
N ASP A 270 3.89 -32.25 -6.30
CA ASP A 270 5.02 -33.18 -6.38
C ASP A 270 5.45 -33.67 -4.99
N LEU A 271 5.58 -32.76 -4.02
CA LEU A 271 5.94 -33.09 -2.65
C LEU A 271 4.85 -33.92 -1.96
N ARG A 272 3.56 -33.60 -2.14
CA ARG A 272 2.45 -34.41 -1.60
C ARG A 272 2.38 -35.80 -2.21
N ALA A 273 2.68 -35.92 -3.50
CA ALA A 273 2.66 -37.20 -4.21
C ALA A 273 3.69 -38.18 -3.64
N VAL A 274 4.81 -37.67 -3.11
CA VAL A 274 5.91 -38.48 -2.54
C VAL A 274 5.83 -38.61 -1.02
N ALA A 275 5.26 -37.63 -0.30
CA ALA A 275 5.16 -37.65 1.17
C ALA A 275 4.37 -38.85 1.71
N ARG A 276 3.34 -39.32 0.99
CA ARG A 276 2.55 -40.51 1.39
C ARG A 276 3.20 -41.84 1.03
N GLN A 277 4.14 -41.84 0.08
CA GLN A 277 4.83 -43.04 -0.37
C GLN A 277 6.27 -42.70 -0.74
N PRO A 278 7.20 -42.72 0.22
CA PRO A 278 8.58 -42.30 0.01
C PRO A 278 9.30 -43.07 -1.12
N SER A 279 8.95 -44.34 -1.33
CA SER A 279 9.44 -45.15 -2.46
C SER A 279 9.02 -44.62 -3.84
N GLY A 280 8.00 -43.76 -3.90
CA GLY A 280 7.50 -43.10 -5.10
C GLY A 280 8.34 -41.91 -5.59
N ALA A 281 9.29 -41.41 -4.78
CA ALA A 281 10.12 -40.26 -5.14
C ALA A 281 11.00 -40.52 -6.38
N ARG A 282 11.70 -41.66 -6.42
CA ARG A 282 12.58 -42.01 -7.53
C ARG A 282 11.83 -42.20 -8.86
N PRO A 283 10.71 -42.96 -8.91
CA PRO A 283 9.88 -43.03 -10.11
C PRO A 283 9.40 -41.67 -10.64
N LEU A 284 9.02 -40.74 -9.75
CA LEU A 284 8.59 -39.40 -10.13
C LEU A 284 9.77 -38.58 -10.70
N VAL A 285 10.92 -38.60 -10.04
CA VAL A 285 12.15 -37.93 -10.53
C VAL A 285 12.56 -38.47 -11.90
N ASP A 286 12.55 -39.80 -12.09
CA ASP A 286 12.88 -40.44 -13.36
C ASP A 286 11.87 -40.06 -14.46
N LEU A 287 10.60 -39.92 -14.12
CA LEU A 287 9.57 -39.42 -15.05
C LEU A 287 9.83 -37.96 -15.45
N LEU A 288 10.11 -37.08 -14.49
CA LEU A 288 10.37 -35.66 -14.74
C LEU A 288 11.63 -35.45 -15.59
N ARG A 289 12.71 -36.18 -15.30
CA ARG A 289 13.96 -36.12 -16.08
C ARG A 289 13.77 -36.62 -17.52
N ARG A 290 12.94 -37.64 -17.74
CA ARG A 290 12.58 -38.11 -19.10
C ARG A 290 11.67 -37.16 -19.86
N SER A 291 10.92 -36.31 -19.14
CA SER A 291 9.99 -35.34 -19.73
C SER A 291 10.68 -34.05 -20.17
N VAL A 292 12.00 -33.94 -20.00
CA VAL A 292 12.80 -32.81 -20.46
C VAL A 292 12.72 -32.71 -21.97
N ARG A 293 12.09 -31.64 -22.45
CA ARG A 293 12.14 -31.25 -23.87
C ARG A 293 13.43 -30.48 -24.13
N PRO A 294 14.01 -30.52 -25.33
CA PRO A 294 15.21 -29.75 -25.66
C PRO A 294 15.00 -28.26 -25.31
N PRO A 295 16.04 -27.55 -24.85
CA PRO A 295 15.96 -26.20 -24.29
C PRO A 295 15.64 -25.16 -25.38
N ALA A 296 14.39 -25.12 -25.84
CA ALA A 296 13.98 -24.28 -26.97
C ALA A 296 13.31 -22.96 -26.55
N ARG A 297 13.17 -22.67 -25.24
CA ARG A 297 12.40 -21.50 -24.77
C ARG A 297 13.07 -20.82 -23.56
N ARG A 298 14.17 -20.10 -23.80
CA ARG A 298 14.77 -19.19 -22.81
C ARG A 298 14.06 -17.82 -22.84
N GLY A 299 13.92 -17.15 -21.69
CA GLY A 299 13.39 -15.78 -21.58
C GLY A 299 11.92 -15.66 -21.16
N TRP A 300 11.23 -14.60 -21.59
CA TRP A 300 9.86 -14.22 -21.19
C TRP A 300 8.82 -15.34 -21.31
N ARG A 301 8.96 -16.24 -22.29
CA ARG A 301 8.05 -17.39 -22.47
C ARG A 301 8.07 -18.36 -21.29
N GLN A 302 9.18 -18.44 -20.56
CA GLN A 302 9.28 -19.24 -19.34
C GLN A 302 8.53 -18.59 -18.18
N ILE A 303 8.56 -17.26 -18.08
CA ILE A 303 7.80 -16.51 -17.07
C ILE A 303 6.29 -16.70 -17.28
N LEU A 304 5.85 -16.82 -18.53
CA LEU A 304 4.46 -17.06 -18.91
C LEU A 304 4.03 -18.54 -18.89
N SER A 305 4.92 -19.47 -18.55
CA SER A 305 4.58 -20.90 -18.50
C SER A 305 3.71 -21.24 -17.28
N ASN A 306 2.75 -22.15 -17.48
CA ASN A 306 1.89 -22.68 -16.40
C ASN A 306 2.62 -23.70 -15.53
N HIS A 307 3.51 -24.49 -16.14
CA HIS A 307 4.29 -25.50 -15.45
C HIS A 307 5.73 -25.02 -15.26
N PRO A 308 6.35 -25.34 -14.11
CA PRO A 308 7.77 -25.12 -13.91
C PRO A 308 8.59 -26.10 -14.75
N ASP A 309 9.88 -25.80 -14.88
CA ASP A 309 10.84 -26.67 -15.54
C ASP A 309 10.88 -28.08 -14.88
N PRO A 310 10.81 -29.18 -15.64
CA PRO A 310 10.83 -30.53 -15.08
C PRO A 310 12.06 -30.84 -14.23
N LEU A 311 13.24 -30.29 -14.55
CA LEU A 311 14.44 -30.47 -13.72
C LEU A 311 14.35 -29.68 -12.42
N ALA A 312 13.74 -28.49 -12.41
CA ALA A 312 13.41 -27.78 -11.17
C ALA A 312 12.45 -28.60 -10.28
N ARG A 313 11.43 -29.23 -10.87
CA ARG A 313 10.52 -30.14 -10.14
C ARG A 313 11.25 -31.32 -9.54
N ALA A 314 12.10 -31.99 -10.33
CA ALA A 314 12.89 -33.13 -9.86
C ALA A 314 13.81 -32.73 -8.69
N ARG A 315 14.47 -31.57 -8.78
CA ARG A 315 15.30 -31.02 -7.70
C ARG A 315 14.51 -30.74 -6.43
N VAL A 316 13.27 -30.24 -6.53
CA VAL A 316 12.42 -30.02 -5.35
C VAL A 316 12.02 -31.34 -4.68
N VAL A 317 11.72 -32.38 -5.47
CA VAL A 317 11.41 -33.72 -4.92
C VAL A 317 12.61 -34.32 -4.19
N GLU A 318 13.82 -34.10 -4.71
CA GLU A 318 15.09 -34.53 -4.09
C GLU A 318 15.48 -33.68 -2.88
N ARG A 319 15.18 -32.38 -2.94
CA ARG A 319 15.54 -31.36 -1.94
C ARG A 319 14.31 -30.52 -1.59
N PRO A 320 13.40 -31.03 -0.74
CA PRO A 320 12.15 -30.36 -0.39
C PRO A 320 12.34 -28.94 0.14
N GLU A 321 13.49 -28.64 0.75
CA GLU A 321 13.80 -27.32 1.29
C GLU A 321 13.82 -26.21 0.24
N LEU A 322 14.02 -26.54 -1.03
CA LEU A 322 13.97 -25.57 -2.13
C LEU A 322 12.56 -24.99 -2.33
N ALA A 323 11.50 -25.74 -1.99
CA ALA A 323 10.13 -25.25 -2.06
C ALA A 323 9.77 -24.28 -0.93
N ALA A 324 10.60 -24.20 0.13
CA ALA A 324 10.39 -23.28 1.24
C ALA A 324 10.87 -21.85 0.95
N ALA A 325 11.70 -21.66 -0.08
CA ALA A 325 12.28 -20.38 -0.44
C ALA A 325 11.21 -19.33 -0.77
N VAL A 326 11.39 -18.12 -0.24
CA VAL A 326 10.65 -16.92 -0.62
C VAL A 326 11.56 -16.06 -1.47
N THR A 327 11.04 -15.52 -2.56
CA THR A 327 11.81 -14.80 -3.57
C THR A 327 11.44 -13.32 -3.64
N PHE A 328 12.22 -12.53 -4.38
CA PHE A 328 11.88 -11.14 -4.71
C PHE A 328 10.48 -11.01 -5.30
N LEU A 329 10.10 -11.89 -6.23
CA LEU A 329 8.79 -11.84 -6.88
C LEU A 329 7.64 -12.08 -5.90
N ASP A 330 7.86 -12.88 -4.85
CA ASP A 330 6.83 -13.14 -3.84
C ASP A 330 6.57 -11.89 -2.99
N GLY A 331 7.63 -11.16 -2.63
CA GLY A 331 7.54 -9.86 -1.96
C GLY A 331 6.89 -8.81 -2.88
N LEU A 332 7.39 -8.67 -4.11
CA LEU A 332 6.92 -7.72 -5.13
C LEU A 332 5.43 -7.83 -5.36
N VAL A 333 4.97 -9.04 -5.70
CA VAL A 333 3.57 -9.28 -6.03
C VAL A 333 2.66 -8.99 -4.85
N ALA A 334 3.01 -9.48 -3.66
CA ALA A 334 2.14 -9.38 -2.51
C ALA A 334 2.01 -7.91 -2.06
N ALA A 335 3.13 -7.18 -2.04
CA ALA A 335 3.16 -5.76 -1.72
C ALA A 335 2.49 -4.89 -2.80
N PHE A 336 2.71 -5.20 -4.08
CA PHE A 336 2.03 -4.51 -5.19
C PHE A 336 0.52 -4.62 -5.07
N LEU A 337 -0.03 -5.82 -4.90
CA LEU A 337 -1.48 -6.01 -4.78
C LEU A 337 -2.05 -5.38 -3.51
N ALA A 338 -1.28 -5.40 -2.42
CA ALA A 338 -1.64 -4.75 -1.16
C ALA A 338 -1.75 -3.22 -1.32
N SER A 339 -0.69 -2.60 -1.85
CA SER A 339 -0.60 -1.15 -2.07
C SER A 339 -1.58 -0.65 -3.12
N LEU A 340 -1.79 -1.42 -4.20
CA LEU A 340 -2.81 -1.16 -5.21
C LEU A 340 -4.24 -1.10 -4.63
N SER A 341 -4.52 -1.95 -3.64
CA SER A 341 -5.86 -2.09 -3.07
C SER A 341 -6.14 -1.09 -1.95
N ALA A 342 -5.12 -0.64 -1.23
CA ALA A 342 -5.29 0.14 -0.01
C ALA A 342 -5.98 1.50 -0.23
N PRO A 343 -5.57 2.37 -1.18
CA PRO A 343 -6.24 3.66 -1.39
C PRO A 343 -7.71 3.53 -1.78
N LEU A 344 -8.05 2.53 -2.61
CA LEU A 344 -9.44 2.23 -2.98
C LEU A 344 -10.26 1.82 -1.76
N LEU A 345 -9.72 0.95 -0.92
CA LEU A 345 -10.39 0.51 0.31
C LEU A 345 -10.56 1.65 1.32
N VAL A 346 -9.53 2.51 1.49
CA VAL A 346 -9.61 3.71 2.35
C VAL A 346 -10.72 4.62 1.83
N SER A 347 -10.68 5.01 0.55
CA SER A 347 -11.69 5.89 -0.06
C SER A 347 -13.12 5.36 0.13
N HIS A 348 -13.34 4.06 -0.12
CA HIS A 348 -14.65 3.44 0.04
C HIS A 348 -15.10 3.32 1.50
N LEU A 349 -14.22 2.89 2.40
CA LEU A 349 -14.58 2.76 3.81
C LEU A 349 -14.81 4.13 4.44
N THR A 350 -14.07 5.16 4.05
CA THR A 350 -14.32 6.54 4.50
C THR A 350 -15.70 6.98 4.05
N THR A 351 -16.04 6.76 2.78
CA THR A 351 -17.38 7.06 2.22
C THR A 351 -18.50 6.37 3.02
N VAL A 352 -18.35 5.08 3.33
CA VAL A 352 -19.38 4.28 4.00
C VAL A 352 -19.48 4.57 5.50
N LEU A 353 -18.35 4.85 6.17
CA LEU A 353 -18.28 5.00 7.62
C LEU A 353 -18.34 6.44 8.09
N ALA A 354 -18.10 7.44 7.22
CA ALA A 354 -18.18 8.85 7.58
C ALA A 354 -19.55 9.26 8.17
N PRO A 355 -20.71 8.82 7.62
CA PRO A 355 -22.02 9.14 8.20
C PRO A 355 -22.23 8.55 9.61
N LEU A 356 -21.41 7.57 10.02
CA LEU A 356 -21.44 6.94 11.34
C LEU A 356 -20.40 7.52 12.30
N GLY A 357 -19.66 8.57 11.90
CA GLY A 357 -18.51 9.09 12.66
C GLY A 357 -17.32 8.13 12.70
N GLY A 358 -17.25 7.17 11.78
CA GLY A 358 -16.27 6.08 11.77
C GLY A 358 -15.04 6.31 10.90
N THR A 359 -14.67 7.57 10.60
CA THR A 359 -13.52 7.91 9.73
C THR A 359 -12.19 7.37 10.27
N ASP A 360 -11.98 7.41 11.59
CA ASP A 360 -10.79 6.81 12.22
C ASP A 360 -10.70 5.31 11.95
N VAL A 361 -11.83 4.61 11.97
CA VAL A 361 -11.91 3.17 11.68
C VAL A 361 -11.65 2.93 10.19
N ALA A 362 -12.18 3.78 9.31
CA ALA A 362 -11.94 3.71 7.87
C ALA A 362 -10.45 3.84 7.50
N ASN A 363 -9.67 4.58 8.29
CA ASN A 363 -8.23 4.73 8.07
C ASN A 363 -7.41 3.53 8.53
N VAL A 364 -7.93 2.66 9.42
CA VAL A 364 -7.18 1.50 9.95
C VAL A 364 -7.66 0.17 9.35
N LEU A 365 -8.97 0.05 9.11
CA LEU A 365 -9.61 -1.19 8.67
C LEU A 365 -9.07 -1.75 7.34
N PRO A 366 -8.79 -0.95 6.28
CA PRO A 366 -8.14 -1.45 5.06
C PRO A 366 -6.87 -2.25 5.34
N PHE A 367 -6.05 -1.77 6.27
CA PHE A 367 -4.77 -2.38 6.61
C PHE A 367 -4.93 -3.63 7.49
N LEU A 368 -5.97 -3.68 8.30
CA LEU A 368 -6.37 -4.91 9.01
C LEU A 368 -6.90 -5.99 8.05
N LEU A 369 -7.40 -5.62 6.87
CA LEU A 369 -7.82 -6.57 5.83
C LEU A 369 -6.65 -7.01 4.95
N VAL A 370 -5.80 -6.07 4.54
CA VAL A 370 -4.70 -6.32 3.59
C VAL A 370 -3.43 -6.86 4.29
N GLY A 371 -3.13 -6.40 5.50
CA GLY A 371 -1.99 -6.87 6.30
C GLY A 371 -1.95 -8.38 6.49
N PRO A 372 -3.07 -9.07 6.79
CA PRO A 372 -3.13 -10.52 6.84
C PRO A 372 -2.75 -11.23 5.54
N LEU A 373 -2.98 -10.60 4.40
CA LEU A 373 -2.62 -11.17 3.11
C LEU A 373 -1.09 -11.14 2.91
N LEU A 374 -0.41 -10.05 3.27
CA LEU A 374 1.05 -10.00 3.34
C LEU A 374 1.63 -10.96 4.39
N GLY A 375 1.01 -11.00 5.57
CA GLY A 375 1.40 -11.89 6.66
C GLY A 375 1.31 -13.36 6.27
N ALA A 376 0.25 -13.77 5.59
CA ALA A 376 0.04 -15.16 5.16
C ALA A 376 0.82 -15.55 3.90
N THR A 377 1.21 -14.58 3.05
CA THR A 377 2.03 -14.85 1.87
C THR A 377 3.52 -14.78 2.19
N VAL A 378 4.02 -13.58 2.51
CA VAL A 378 5.44 -13.32 2.71
C VAL A 378 5.87 -13.73 4.11
N GLY A 379 5.12 -13.32 5.14
CA GLY A 379 5.48 -13.58 6.53
C GLY A 379 5.56 -15.08 6.84
N LEU A 380 4.50 -15.83 6.53
CA LEU A 380 4.48 -17.28 6.69
C LEU A 380 5.58 -17.97 5.86
N GLY A 381 5.88 -17.47 4.67
CA GLY A 381 6.98 -17.96 3.83
C GLY A 381 8.34 -17.80 4.51
N LEU A 382 8.64 -16.62 5.07
CA LEU A 382 9.89 -16.34 5.79
C LEU A 382 10.03 -17.22 7.04
N TRP A 383 8.94 -17.44 7.76
CA TRP A 383 8.90 -18.32 8.92
C TRP A 383 9.12 -19.78 8.55
N ARG A 384 8.50 -20.23 7.45
CA ARG A 384 8.72 -21.57 6.90
C ARG A 384 10.18 -21.75 6.48
N GLN A 385 10.77 -20.77 5.81
CA GLN A 385 12.18 -20.79 5.42
C GLN A 385 13.12 -20.85 6.63
N ALA A 386 12.83 -20.08 7.69
CA ALA A 386 13.60 -20.13 8.95
C ALA A 386 13.49 -21.50 9.62
N LEU A 387 12.29 -22.08 9.68
CA LEU A 387 12.04 -23.40 10.25
C LEU A 387 12.79 -24.51 9.51
N VAL A 388 12.67 -24.54 8.18
CA VAL A 388 13.35 -25.52 7.33
C VAL A 388 14.86 -25.37 7.43
N ALA A 389 15.37 -24.14 7.46
CA ALA A 389 16.79 -23.85 7.65
C ALA A 389 17.36 -24.37 8.97
N ARG A 390 16.54 -24.56 10.02
CA ARG A 390 17.00 -25.20 11.27
C ARG A 390 17.30 -26.69 11.11
N VAL A 391 16.59 -27.37 10.22
CA VAL A 391 16.80 -28.79 9.95
C VAL A 391 17.92 -28.99 8.93
N THR A 392 17.95 -28.18 7.87
CA THR A 392 18.90 -28.35 6.76
C THR A 392 20.21 -27.59 6.92
N GLY A 393 20.34 -26.72 7.92
CA GLY A 393 21.50 -25.84 8.09
C GLY A 393 21.55 -24.66 7.11
N GLY A 394 20.48 -24.44 6.34
CA GLY A 394 20.37 -23.36 5.35
C GLY A 394 20.35 -21.94 5.92
N ARG A 395 20.36 -20.95 5.01
CA ARG A 395 20.22 -19.52 5.34
C ARG A 395 19.02 -18.91 4.60
N PRO A 396 17.97 -18.44 5.29
CA PRO A 396 16.95 -17.57 4.75
C PRO A 396 17.55 -16.35 4.09
N GLU A 397 17.07 -16.10 2.89
CA GLU A 397 17.39 -14.93 2.09
C GLU A 397 16.26 -13.92 2.28
N VAL A 398 16.48 -12.93 3.14
CA VAL A 398 15.47 -11.91 3.48
C VAL A 398 15.56 -10.72 2.53
N LEU A 399 16.77 -10.36 2.10
CA LEU A 399 17.02 -9.16 1.31
C LEU A 399 16.23 -9.13 -0.02
N PRO A 400 16.25 -10.17 -0.86
CA PRO A 400 15.50 -10.13 -2.12
C PRO A 400 14.00 -9.93 -1.87
N VAL A 401 13.46 -10.56 -0.82
CA VAL A 401 12.05 -10.43 -0.44
C VAL A 401 11.72 -9.01 0.01
N ALA A 402 12.57 -8.41 0.85
CA ALA A 402 12.40 -7.06 1.36
C ALA A 402 12.47 -6.01 0.23
N LEU A 403 13.42 -6.15 -0.70
CA LEU A 403 13.48 -5.32 -1.91
C LEU A 403 12.23 -5.50 -2.78
N GLY A 404 11.74 -6.73 -2.88
CA GLY A 404 10.47 -7.03 -3.54
C GLY A 404 9.34 -6.22 -2.91
N ILE A 405 9.21 -6.25 -1.58
CA ILE A 405 8.18 -5.49 -0.87
C ILE A 405 8.30 -3.99 -1.14
N VAL A 406 9.49 -3.39 -1.03
CA VAL A 406 9.69 -1.96 -1.31
C VAL A 406 9.22 -1.59 -2.71
N VAL A 407 9.75 -2.28 -3.74
CA VAL A 407 9.37 -2.01 -5.13
C VAL A 407 7.88 -2.26 -5.34
N GLY A 408 7.32 -3.29 -4.71
CA GLY A 408 5.90 -3.62 -4.80
C GLY A 408 5.02 -2.53 -4.20
N LEU A 409 5.34 -2.02 -3.02
CA LEU A 409 4.58 -0.95 -2.38
C LEU A 409 4.60 0.32 -3.23
N THR A 410 5.79 0.76 -3.66
CA THR A 410 5.94 1.96 -4.48
C THR A 410 5.21 1.83 -5.82
N VAL A 411 5.47 0.76 -6.58
CA VAL A 411 4.84 0.58 -7.89
C VAL A 411 3.33 0.33 -7.76
N GLY A 412 2.87 -0.35 -6.70
CA GLY A 412 1.45 -0.59 -6.45
C GLY A 412 0.67 0.68 -6.14
N GLN A 413 1.26 1.58 -5.36
CA GLN A 413 0.71 2.90 -5.07
C GLN A 413 0.64 3.73 -6.34
N MET A 414 1.76 3.82 -7.04
CA MET A 414 1.85 4.56 -8.30
C MET A 414 0.89 4.01 -9.35
N ALA A 415 0.54 2.72 -9.32
CA ALA A 415 -0.39 2.07 -10.26
C ALA A 415 -1.84 2.02 -9.76
N SER A 416 -2.13 2.50 -8.54
CA SER A 416 -3.47 2.49 -7.96
C SER A 416 -4.47 3.14 -8.91
N LEU A 417 -5.61 2.49 -9.11
CA LEU A 417 -6.71 3.05 -9.89
C LEU A 417 -7.42 4.19 -9.14
N ALA A 418 -7.18 4.35 -7.84
CA ALA A 418 -7.66 5.50 -7.07
C ALA A 418 -7.00 6.82 -7.52
N ASN A 419 -5.83 6.73 -8.16
CA ASN A 419 -5.05 7.90 -8.58
C ASN A 419 -5.27 8.26 -10.05
N VAL A 420 -6.31 7.69 -10.69
CA VAL A 420 -6.66 8.01 -12.07
C VAL A 420 -7.07 9.48 -12.14
N ALA A 421 -6.58 10.17 -13.17
CA ALA A 421 -6.74 11.62 -13.41
C ALA A 421 -5.89 12.55 -12.54
N LEU A 422 -5.15 12.03 -11.55
CA LEU A 422 -4.12 12.81 -10.83
C LEU A 422 -2.79 12.88 -11.62
N GLY A 423 -2.71 12.18 -12.75
CA GLY A 423 -1.51 12.08 -13.55
C GLY A 423 -0.42 11.22 -12.90
N TRP A 424 0.81 11.40 -13.38
CA TRP A 424 1.98 10.78 -12.79
C TRP A 424 2.62 11.76 -11.81
N GLN A 425 2.50 11.47 -10.51
CA GLN A 425 3.21 12.19 -9.47
C GLN A 425 4.30 11.27 -8.91
N PRO A 426 5.59 11.63 -9.02
CA PRO A 426 6.64 10.88 -8.34
C PRO A 426 6.41 10.98 -6.82
N PRO A 427 6.68 9.91 -6.05
CA PRO A 427 6.53 9.97 -4.60
C PRO A 427 7.51 11.00 -4.03
N HIS A 428 7.06 11.74 -3.02
CA HIS A 428 7.92 12.71 -2.34
C HIS A 428 9.18 12.00 -1.78
N PRO A 429 10.40 12.57 -1.86
CA PRO A 429 11.61 11.88 -1.44
C PRO A 429 11.57 11.40 0.03
N GLY A 430 10.98 12.21 0.92
CA GLY A 430 10.77 11.86 2.32
C GLY A 430 9.79 10.71 2.52
N GLU A 431 8.72 10.67 1.72
CA GLU A 431 7.77 9.56 1.71
C GLU A 431 8.46 8.28 1.26
N PHE A 432 9.15 8.32 0.12
CA PHE A 432 9.84 7.14 -0.42
C PHE A 432 10.85 6.58 0.57
N ALA A 433 11.61 7.45 1.25
CA ALA A 433 12.54 7.05 2.30
C ALA A 433 11.83 6.39 3.50
N ALA A 434 10.73 6.97 3.97
CA ALA A 434 9.95 6.44 5.10
C ALA A 434 9.30 5.08 4.77
N VAL A 435 8.64 4.97 3.61
CA VAL A 435 8.03 3.72 3.14
C VAL A 435 9.10 2.64 2.96
N THR A 436 10.24 2.99 2.36
CA THR A 436 11.37 2.07 2.19
C THR A 436 11.90 1.56 3.53
N ALA A 437 12.12 2.45 4.50
CA ALA A 437 12.61 2.09 5.82
C ALA A 437 11.64 1.15 6.55
N LEU A 438 10.34 1.50 6.60
CA LEU A 438 9.31 0.70 7.24
C LEU A 438 9.13 -0.67 6.57
N ALA A 439 9.12 -0.72 5.24
CA ALA A 439 8.98 -1.96 4.47
C ALA A 439 10.18 -2.90 4.66
N LEU A 440 11.41 -2.39 4.54
CA LEU A 440 12.61 -3.17 4.75
C LEU A 440 12.65 -3.70 6.18
N GLY A 441 12.57 -2.81 7.17
CA GLY A 441 12.75 -3.23 8.54
C GLY A 441 11.57 -4.04 9.09
N GLY A 442 10.32 -3.77 8.68
CA GLY A 442 9.19 -4.66 8.95
C GLY A 442 9.40 -6.08 8.43
N THR A 443 9.95 -6.22 7.21
CA THR A 443 10.29 -7.54 6.64
C THR A 443 11.39 -8.24 7.43
N TYR A 444 12.44 -7.50 7.83
CA TYR A 444 13.52 -8.05 8.67
C TYR A 444 13.06 -8.45 10.06
N VAL A 445 12.17 -7.66 10.68
CA VAL A 445 11.56 -7.99 11.98
C VAL A 445 10.72 -9.27 11.86
N VAL A 446 9.89 -9.41 10.82
CA VAL A 446 9.12 -10.64 10.56
C VAL A 446 10.02 -11.84 10.34
N ALA A 447 11.12 -11.71 9.59
CA ALA A 447 12.10 -12.77 9.41
C ALA A 447 12.80 -13.13 10.74
N GLY A 448 13.19 -12.13 11.53
CA GLY A 448 13.81 -12.32 12.84
C GLY A 448 12.88 -13.00 13.84
N LEU A 449 11.58 -12.69 13.80
CA LEU A 449 10.55 -13.43 14.54
C LEU A 449 10.47 -14.88 14.10
N GLY A 450 10.53 -15.15 12.78
CA GLY A 450 10.57 -16.51 12.24
C GLY A 450 11.74 -17.33 12.80
N GLU A 451 12.89 -16.71 13.03
CA GLU A 451 14.05 -17.37 13.66
C GLU A 451 13.81 -17.74 15.12
N LEU A 452 13.23 -16.82 15.90
CA LEU A 452 12.90 -17.02 17.31
C LEU A 452 11.82 -18.09 17.46
N TRP A 453 10.84 -18.09 16.56
CA TRP A 453 9.76 -19.06 16.57
C TRP A 453 10.21 -20.43 16.10
N ALA A 454 11.12 -20.50 15.13
CA ALA A 454 11.77 -21.75 14.76
C ALA A 454 12.50 -22.34 15.97
N ASP A 455 13.21 -21.54 16.77
CA ASP A 455 13.84 -22.02 18.01
C ASP A 455 12.82 -22.54 19.04
N ALA A 456 11.64 -21.93 19.12
CA ALA A 456 10.54 -22.36 19.99
C ALA A 456 9.73 -23.54 19.45
N SER A 457 9.87 -23.89 18.17
CA SER A 457 9.00 -24.82 17.47
C SER A 457 8.88 -26.23 18.07
N PRO A 458 9.91 -26.81 18.71
CA PRO A 458 9.77 -28.10 19.40
C PRO A 458 8.73 -28.13 20.52
N ARG A 459 8.27 -26.97 21.01
CA ARG A 459 7.19 -26.90 22.01
C ARG A 459 5.80 -27.12 21.43
N PHE A 460 5.63 -26.96 20.11
CA PHE A 460 4.34 -27.16 19.49
C PHE A 460 4.08 -28.63 19.21
N ARG A 461 3.00 -29.16 19.77
CA ARG A 461 2.54 -30.53 19.48
C ARG A 461 2.00 -30.70 18.06
N ARG A 462 1.58 -29.60 17.41
CA ARG A 462 0.97 -29.58 16.07
C ARG A 462 1.51 -28.39 15.29
N SER A 463 1.77 -28.57 14.00
CA SER A 463 2.21 -27.48 13.11
C SER A 463 1.24 -26.30 13.08
N ARG A 464 -0.06 -26.55 13.27
CA ARG A 464 -1.12 -25.53 13.33
C ARG A 464 -0.88 -24.42 14.34
N ALA A 465 -0.44 -24.77 15.54
CA ALA A 465 -0.15 -23.75 16.55
C ALA A 465 1.03 -22.86 16.12
N GLY A 466 2.03 -23.45 15.46
CA GLY A 466 3.18 -22.73 14.92
C GLY A 466 2.79 -21.75 13.82
N TRP A 467 2.08 -22.21 12.78
CA TRP A 467 1.77 -21.35 11.64
C TRP A 467 0.66 -20.32 11.91
N VAL A 468 -0.30 -20.59 12.80
CA VAL A 468 -1.30 -19.58 13.18
C VAL A 468 -0.64 -18.40 13.88
N GLY A 469 0.31 -18.66 14.79
CA GLY A 469 1.12 -17.61 15.41
C GLY A 469 1.92 -16.83 14.37
N ALA A 470 2.55 -17.53 13.42
CA ALA A 470 3.30 -16.93 12.31
C ALA A 470 2.46 -15.95 11.49
N VAL A 471 1.29 -16.39 11.04
CA VAL A 471 0.38 -15.55 10.26
C VAL A 471 -0.06 -14.37 11.10
N THR A 472 -0.56 -14.59 12.32
CA THR A 472 -1.11 -13.53 13.17
C THR A 472 -0.09 -12.41 13.43
N MET A 473 1.12 -12.76 13.86
CA MET A 473 2.16 -11.77 14.13
C MET A 473 2.62 -11.02 12.89
N SER A 474 2.86 -11.76 11.80
CA SER A 474 3.26 -11.14 10.53
C SER A 474 2.16 -10.22 10.00
N SER A 475 0.89 -10.59 10.18
CA SER A 475 -0.27 -9.79 9.78
C SER A 475 -0.33 -8.48 10.53
N ILE A 476 -0.13 -8.51 11.86
CA ILE A 476 -0.13 -7.32 12.71
C ILE A 476 1.00 -6.37 12.30
N ILE A 477 2.22 -6.89 12.07
CA ILE A 477 3.36 -6.06 11.67
C ILE A 477 3.14 -5.46 10.28
N PHE A 478 2.73 -6.26 9.29
CA PHE A 478 2.49 -5.72 7.95
C PHE A 478 1.29 -4.79 7.88
N ALA A 479 0.23 -5.01 8.68
CA ALA A 479 -0.87 -4.06 8.82
C ALA A 479 -0.38 -2.71 9.35
N LEU A 480 0.46 -2.72 10.39
CA LEU A 480 1.04 -1.52 10.96
C LEU A 480 1.97 -0.80 9.97
N VAL A 481 2.82 -1.56 9.25
CA VAL A 481 3.69 -1.00 8.21
C VAL A 481 2.88 -0.33 7.11
N LEU A 482 1.88 -1.02 6.56
CA LEU A 482 1.03 -0.46 5.50
C LEU A 482 0.25 0.78 5.99
N TRP A 483 -0.32 0.72 7.19
CA TRP A 483 -1.07 1.83 7.77
C TRP A 483 -0.19 3.07 7.96
N MET A 484 1.01 2.91 8.53
CA MET A 484 1.93 4.02 8.70
C MET A 484 2.49 4.53 7.37
N SER A 485 2.79 3.65 6.42
CA SER A 485 3.25 4.04 5.08
C SER A 485 2.20 4.90 4.38
N GLU A 486 0.93 4.48 4.39
CA GLU A 486 -0.16 5.27 3.79
C GLU A 486 -0.36 6.60 4.52
N SER A 487 -0.38 6.58 5.86
CA SER A 487 -0.63 7.80 6.64
C SER A 487 0.48 8.83 6.41
N LEU A 488 1.75 8.40 6.33
CA LEU A 488 2.87 9.28 6.02
C LEU A 488 2.83 9.78 4.58
N ARG A 489 2.46 8.93 3.62
CA ARG A 489 2.25 9.34 2.22
C ARG A 489 1.25 10.48 2.12
N GLN A 490 0.03 10.26 2.63
CA GLN A 490 -1.01 11.28 2.61
C GLN A 490 -0.55 12.57 3.27
N ALA A 491 0.20 12.48 4.37
CA ALA A 491 0.74 13.66 5.04
C ALA A 491 1.81 14.39 4.23
N PHE A 492 2.71 13.65 3.56
CA PHE A 492 3.71 14.25 2.67
C PHE A 492 3.08 14.92 1.45
N GLU A 493 2.08 14.28 0.84
CA GLU A 493 1.33 14.84 -0.29
C GLU A 493 0.54 16.10 0.09
N LEU A 494 0.05 16.19 1.34
CA LEU A 494 -0.78 17.32 1.78
C LEU A 494 0.00 18.50 2.37
N GLY A 495 1.20 18.28 2.89
CA GLY A 495 1.94 19.33 3.61
C GLY A 495 3.33 18.92 4.03
N GLY A 496 3.96 18.07 3.22
CA GLY A 496 5.35 17.67 3.36
C GLY A 496 5.69 17.11 4.75
N TRP A 497 6.87 17.50 5.25
CA TRP A 497 7.37 17.00 6.53
C TRP A 497 6.61 17.57 7.75
N LEU A 498 6.02 18.76 7.63
CA LEU A 498 5.23 19.38 8.70
C LEU A 498 4.09 18.45 9.12
N LEU A 499 3.23 18.07 8.17
CA LEU A 499 2.12 17.16 8.45
C LEU A 499 2.62 15.74 8.73
N ALA A 500 3.64 15.25 8.02
CA ALA A 500 4.16 13.90 8.21
C ALA A 500 4.69 13.69 9.64
N SER A 501 5.38 14.68 10.21
CA SER A 501 5.81 14.64 11.60
C SER A 501 4.60 14.62 12.56
N GLY A 502 3.60 15.48 12.35
CA GLY A 502 2.35 15.45 13.12
C GLY A 502 1.63 14.09 13.08
N VAL A 503 1.55 13.46 11.91
CA VAL A 503 0.98 12.11 11.73
C VAL A 503 1.82 11.04 12.44
N LEU A 504 3.15 11.14 12.38
CA LEU A 504 4.03 10.22 13.10
C LEU A 504 3.75 10.23 14.61
N PHE A 505 3.60 11.41 15.22
CA PHE A 505 3.30 11.54 16.64
C PHE A 505 1.87 11.15 17.00
N SER A 506 0.88 11.53 16.19
CA SER A 506 -0.53 11.26 16.48
C SER A 506 -0.91 9.80 16.20
N ALA A 507 -0.70 9.31 14.98
CA ALA A 507 -1.02 7.94 14.57
C ALA A 507 -0.01 6.95 15.14
N GLY A 508 1.29 7.22 14.98
CA GLY A 508 2.37 6.36 15.46
C GLY A 508 2.47 6.32 16.98
N GLY A 509 2.21 7.45 17.66
CA GLY A 509 2.07 7.52 19.12
C GLY A 509 0.68 7.11 19.63
N GLY A 510 -0.17 6.55 18.77
CA GLY A 510 -1.52 6.12 19.08
C GLY A 510 -1.60 4.93 20.06
N LEU A 511 -2.82 4.59 20.49
CA LEU A 511 -3.07 3.50 21.43
C LEU A 511 -2.79 2.16 20.77
N VAL A 512 -3.20 2.04 19.50
CA VAL A 512 -3.09 0.82 18.71
C VAL A 512 -1.62 0.39 18.56
N PRO A 513 -0.67 1.24 18.10
CA PRO A 513 0.74 0.86 18.06
C PRO A 513 1.32 0.52 19.44
N GLY A 514 0.97 1.26 20.49
CA GLY A 514 1.44 0.98 21.85
C GLY A 514 0.99 -0.38 22.38
N VAL A 515 -0.27 -0.76 22.17
CA VAL A 515 -0.80 -2.09 22.52
C VAL A 515 -0.13 -3.18 21.70
N ILE A 516 0.03 -2.96 20.39
CA ILE A 516 0.75 -3.90 19.50
C ILE A 516 2.18 -4.13 20.00
N ALA A 517 2.89 -3.06 20.40
CA ALA A 517 4.26 -3.15 20.91
C ALA A 517 4.35 -4.08 22.12
N LEU A 518 3.44 -3.95 23.08
CA LEU A 518 3.40 -4.78 24.29
C LEU A 518 3.03 -6.24 23.97
N LEU A 519 2.06 -6.48 23.09
CA LEU A 519 1.66 -7.84 22.68
C LEU A 519 2.81 -8.57 21.96
N LEU A 520 3.52 -7.88 21.06
CA LEU A 520 4.67 -8.41 20.37
C LEU A 520 5.84 -8.69 21.34
N ALA A 521 6.11 -7.78 22.29
CA ALA A 521 7.12 -7.98 23.33
C ALA A 521 6.84 -9.24 24.17
N ALA A 522 5.60 -9.40 24.64
CA ALA A 522 5.19 -10.55 25.44
C ALA A 522 5.39 -11.87 24.67
N ALA A 523 5.07 -11.86 23.38
CA ALA A 523 5.15 -13.05 22.56
C ALA A 523 6.60 -13.39 22.14
N VAL A 524 7.47 -12.38 21.95
CA VAL A 524 8.92 -12.58 21.79
C VAL A 524 9.54 -13.13 23.07
N LEU A 525 9.17 -12.58 24.23
CA LEU A 525 9.62 -13.09 25.53
C LEU A 525 9.23 -14.55 25.70
N TRP A 526 7.98 -14.91 25.37
CA TRP A 526 7.52 -16.29 25.38
C TRP A 526 8.35 -17.19 24.46
N ALA A 527 8.59 -16.79 23.22
CA ALA A 527 9.36 -17.59 22.25
C ALA A 527 10.80 -17.84 22.74
N VAL A 528 11.46 -16.81 23.28
CA VAL A 528 12.82 -16.90 23.83
C VAL A 528 12.88 -17.83 25.06
N LEU A 529 11.87 -17.78 25.94
CA LEU A 529 11.78 -18.67 27.10
C LEU A 529 11.45 -20.12 26.70
N ALA A 530 10.60 -20.30 25.69
CA ALA A 530 10.21 -21.59 25.13
C ALA A 530 11.40 -22.33 24.51
N ALA A 531 12.28 -21.62 23.81
CA ALA A 531 13.47 -22.19 23.14
C ALA A 531 14.48 -22.85 24.11
N ARG A 532 14.48 -22.51 25.40
CA ARG A 532 15.53 -22.96 26.36
C ARG A 532 15.49 -24.44 26.74
N ARG A 533 14.40 -25.18 26.50
CA ARG A 533 14.18 -26.52 27.10
C ARG A 533 14.09 -27.68 26.12
N CYS A 534 14.39 -27.48 24.83
CA CYS A 534 14.15 -28.51 23.81
C CYS A 534 15.41 -28.90 23.04
N THR A 535 15.52 -30.18 22.71
CA THR A 535 16.66 -30.76 22.00
C THR A 535 16.29 -31.56 20.76
N THR A 536 15.02 -31.94 20.60
CA THR A 536 14.56 -32.79 19.51
C THR A 536 13.77 -31.99 18.48
N ALA A 537 13.91 -32.36 17.21
CA ALA A 537 13.11 -31.74 16.16
C ALA A 537 11.62 -32.09 16.34
N PRO A 538 10.69 -31.19 15.96
CA PRO A 538 9.27 -31.52 15.99
C PRO A 538 8.98 -32.68 15.04
N SER A 539 8.26 -33.70 15.52
CA SER A 539 7.91 -34.88 14.71
C SER A 539 7.02 -34.56 13.51
N TRP A 540 6.31 -33.43 13.53
CA TRP A 540 5.49 -32.97 12.41
C TRP A 540 6.30 -32.29 11.30
N LEU A 541 7.61 -32.07 11.48
CA LEU A 541 8.48 -31.37 10.52
C LEU A 541 9.43 -32.32 9.77
N VAL A 542 9.66 -33.53 10.27
CA VAL A 542 10.61 -34.49 9.71
C VAL A 542 9.84 -35.72 9.22
N GLU A 543 9.95 -36.03 7.92
CA GLU A 543 9.23 -37.15 7.28
C GLU A 543 9.90 -38.50 7.61
N GLU A 544 11.23 -38.55 7.50
CA GLU A 544 12.05 -39.75 7.72
C GLU A 544 13.45 -39.38 8.25
N GLY A 545 14.04 -40.27 9.06
CA GLY A 545 15.40 -40.14 9.62
C GLY A 545 15.44 -39.91 11.13
N VAL A 546 16.60 -40.18 11.76
CA VAL A 546 16.81 -39.92 13.19
C VAL A 546 17.14 -38.44 13.36
N ALA A 547 16.18 -37.65 13.82
CA ALA A 547 16.39 -36.24 14.11
C ALA A 547 17.10 -36.05 15.46
N ASP A 548 18.39 -36.44 15.54
CA ASP A 548 19.09 -36.55 16.82
C ASP A 548 19.42 -35.22 17.50
N SER A 549 19.45 -34.09 16.78
CA SER A 549 19.62 -32.79 17.43
C SER A 549 18.96 -31.63 16.68
N TRP A 550 17.96 -31.01 17.32
CA TRP A 550 17.53 -29.67 16.98
C TRP A 550 18.68 -28.72 17.32
N ALA A 551 19.23 -28.03 16.31
CA ALA A 551 20.40 -27.18 16.50
C ALA A 551 20.18 -26.19 17.65
N ARG A 552 20.87 -26.41 18.78
CA ARG A 552 20.72 -25.55 19.94
C ARG A 552 21.17 -24.14 19.56
N PRO A 553 20.38 -23.10 19.89
CA PRO A 553 20.85 -21.73 19.89
C PRO A 553 22.23 -21.62 20.56
N HIS A 554 23.24 -21.08 19.88
CA HIS A 554 24.59 -20.96 20.44
C HIS A 554 24.70 -20.10 21.72
N ARG A 555 23.65 -19.38 22.12
CA ARG A 555 23.37 -18.86 23.48
C ARG A 555 21.99 -18.17 23.50
N PRO A 556 21.25 -18.18 24.63
CA PRO A 556 20.05 -17.37 24.78
C PRO A 556 20.43 -15.87 24.89
N LEU A 557 19.90 -15.03 24.00
CA LEU A 557 20.19 -13.58 23.95
C LEU A 557 19.32 -12.75 24.91
N LEU A 558 18.53 -13.38 25.79
CA LEU A 558 17.56 -12.67 26.63
C LEU A 558 18.23 -11.61 27.53
N GLY A 559 19.29 -11.98 28.26
CA GLY A 559 19.98 -11.07 29.17
C GLY A 559 20.52 -9.82 28.46
N PRO A 560 21.35 -9.99 27.40
CA PRO A 560 21.83 -8.86 26.60
C PRO A 560 20.70 -8.01 25.98
N THR A 561 19.58 -8.62 25.57
CA THR A 561 18.43 -7.91 24.99
C THR A 561 17.73 -7.03 26.02
N LEU A 562 17.46 -7.57 27.22
CA LEU A 562 16.85 -6.81 28.31
C LEU A 562 17.78 -5.67 28.76
N LEU A 563 19.08 -5.95 28.93
CA LEU A 563 20.05 -4.94 29.32
C LEU A 563 20.21 -3.85 28.27
N ALA A 564 20.18 -4.20 26.97
CA ALA A 564 20.18 -3.23 25.87
C ALA A 564 18.99 -2.26 25.95
N GLY A 565 17.77 -2.78 26.15
CA GLY A 565 16.57 -1.95 26.33
C GLY A 565 16.65 -1.05 27.56
N LEU A 566 17.04 -1.60 28.72
CA LEU A 566 17.18 -0.84 29.97
C LEU A 566 18.20 0.30 29.85
N LEU A 567 19.39 0.02 29.32
CA LEU A 567 20.44 1.04 29.18
C LEU A 567 20.06 2.11 28.17
N ALA A 568 19.46 1.74 27.04
CA ALA A 568 19.01 2.72 26.05
C ALA A 568 17.92 3.65 26.61
N GLY A 569 16.94 3.11 27.33
CA GLY A 569 15.91 3.90 27.99
C GLY A 569 16.46 4.81 29.09
N LEU A 570 17.43 4.31 29.88
CA LEU A 570 18.09 5.10 30.92
C LEU A 570 18.89 6.27 30.31
N VAL A 571 19.62 6.01 29.22
CA VAL A 571 20.36 7.06 28.51
C VAL A 571 19.40 8.14 28.00
N ALA A 572 18.30 7.77 27.34
CA ALA A 572 17.31 8.74 26.88
C ALA A 572 16.68 9.55 28.04
N ALA A 573 16.35 8.89 29.15
CA ALA A 573 15.86 9.55 30.36
C ALA A 573 16.87 10.56 30.92
N LEU A 574 18.15 10.17 30.99
CA LEU A 574 19.23 11.05 31.45
C LEU A 574 19.46 12.23 30.50
N THR A 575 19.35 12.03 29.19
CA THR A 575 19.42 13.11 28.20
C THR A 575 18.32 14.14 28.42
N VAL A 576 17.07 13.70 28.64
CA VAL A 576 15.96 14.61 28.93
C VAL A 576 16.14 15.32 30.27
N MET A 577 16.55 14.60 31.32
CA MET A 577 16.81 15.19 32.63
C MET A 577 17.92 16.24 32.56
N GLY A 578 19.00 15.96 31.81
CA GLY A 578 20.11 16.89 31.60
C GLY A 578 19.68 18.14 30.85
N ASP A 579 18.93 17.97 29.74
CA ASP A 579 18.37 19.12 29.00
C ASP A 579 17.49 20.00 29.89
N ARG A 580 16.58 19.40 30.66
CA ARG A 580 15.71 20.15 31.58
C ARG A 580 16.46 20.88 32.68
N ALA A 581 17.49 20.26 33.25
CA ALA A 581 18.32 20.89 34.27
C ALA A 581 19.07 22.12 33.71
N LEU A 582 19.40 22.11 32.42
CA LEU A 582 20.11 23.21 31.75
C LEU A 582 19.16 24.30 31.22
N ALA A 583 17.96 23.94 30.75
CA ALA A 583 17.10 24.84 30.01
C ALA A 583 16.39 25.91 30.85
N ALA A 584 16.31 25.79 32.18
CA ALA A 584 15.64 26.72 33.13
C ALA A 584 14.16 27.12 32.81
N GLU A 585 13.61 26.74 31.66
CA GLU A 585 12.32 27.15 31.16
C GLU A 585 11.17 26.23 31.60
N SER A 586 9.97 26.83 31.67
CA SER A 586 8.72 26.13 31.95
C SER A 586 8.39 25.04 30.91
N ALA A 587 7.52 24.10 31.26
CA ALA A 587 7.13 23.02 30.36
C ALA A 587 6.23 23.54 29.22
N THR A 588 6.81 23.74 28.03
CA THR A 588 6.06 24.01 26.80
C THR A 588 5.57 22.71 26.14
N PRO A 589 4.45 22.73 25.39
CA PRO A 589 3.99 21.59 24.59
C PRO A 589 5.05 21.06 23.62
N GLU A 590 5.78 21.97 22.94
CA GLU A 590 6.92 21.64 22.09
C GLU A 590 7.97 20.81 22.85
N GLY A 591 8.31 21.22 24.07
CA GLY A 591 9.25 20.49 24.91
C GLY A 591 8.82 19.05 25.16
N VAL A 592 7.52 18.78 25.27
CA VAL A 592 6.98 17.41 25.45
C VAL A 592 7.23 16.58 24.19
N PHE A 593 6.86 17.07 23.01
CA PHE A 593 7.05 16.32 21.76
C PHE A 593 8.54 16.09 21.43
N ARG A 594 9.39 17.09 21.68
CA ARG A 594 10.85 16.94 21.59
C ARG A 594 11.36 15.80 22.47
N TYR A 595 10.86 15.69 23.70
CA TYR A 595 11.28 14.58 24.57
C TYR A 595 10.69 13.24 24.22
N LEU A 596 9.48 13.20 23.65
CA LEU A 596 8.93 11.98 23.05
C LEU A 596 9.81 11.50 21.89
N ALA A 597 10.31 12.42 21.04
CA ALA A 597 11.30 12.09 20.01
C ALA A 597 12.59 11.53 20.61
N VAL A 598 13.15 12.16 21.66
CA VAL A 598 14.35 11.68 22.35
C VAL A 598 14.16 10.26 22.89
N ALA A 599 13.02 10.00 23.55
CA ALA A 599 12.69 8.68 24.08
C ALA A 599 12.58 7.61 22.96
N ALA A 600 11.88 7.93 21.86
CA ALA A 600 11.76 7.03 20.72
C ALA A 600 13.10 6.79 20.01
N ALA A 601 13.92 7.83 19.86
CA ALA A 601 15.26 7.76 19.27
C ALA A 601 16.22 6.91 20.12
N GLY A 602 16.17 7.06 21.44
CA GLY A 602 16.91 6.21 22.37
C GLY A 602 16.55 4.72 22.22
N ALA A 603 15.26 4.40 22.14
CA ALA A 603 14.81 3.04 21.86
C ALA A 603 15.27 2.55 20.47
N GLY A 604 15.28 3.44 19.47
CA GLY A 604 15.87 3.21 18.15
C GLY A 604 17.35 2.82 18.19
N GLY A 605 18.13 3.39 19.11
CA GLY A 605 19.53 3.02 19.31
C GLY A 605 19.71 1.55 19.74
N ALA A 606 18.87 1.05 20.65
CA ALA A 606 18.83 -0.37 21.00
C ALA A 606 18.39 -1.25 19.82
N ALA A 607 17.40 -0.79 19.05
CA ALA A 607 16.94 -1.48 17.85
C ALA A 607 18.06 -1.66 16.82
N LEU A 608 18.82 -0.60 16.56
CA LEU A 608 19.95 -0.61 15.65
C LEU A 608 21.05 -1.57 16.12
N ALA A 609 21.46 -1.47 17.39
CA ALA A 609 22.48 -2.34 17.97
C ALA A 609 22.09 -3.82 17.87
N LEU A 610 20.86 -4.17 18.25
CA LEU A 610 20.36 -5.55 18.18
C LEU A 610 20.27 -6.04 16.73
N THR A 611 19.84 -5.20 15.80
CA THR A 611 19.73 -5.55 14.38
C THR A 611 21.09 -5.85 13.77
N VAL A 612 22.09 -5.02 14.05
CA VAL A 612 23.44 -5.14 13.48
C VAL A 612 24.23 -6.26 14.16
N LEU A 613 24.17 -6.36 15.49
CA LEU A 613 25.02 -7.27 16.29
C LEU A 613 24.33 -8.57 16.70
N GLY A 614 22.99 -8.60 16.81
CA GLY A 614 22.20 -9.74 17.29
C GLY A 614 22.01 -10.88 16.27
N GLY A 615 22.67 -10.80 15.12
CA GLY A 615 22.63 -11.85 14.10
C GLY A 615 21.24 -12.00 13.45
N ARG A 616 20.81 -13.24 13.15
CA ARG A 616 19.52 -13.50 12.47
C ARG A 616 18.32 -13.21 13.37
N ARG A 617 18.52 -13.28 14.69
CA ARG A 617 17.48 -13.06 15.71
C ARG A 617 17.34 -11.59 16.09
N GLY A 618 18.39 -10.81 15.86
CA GLY A 618 18.50 -9.40 16.22
C GLY A 618 17.22 -8.60 15.94
N PRO A 619 16.77 -8.52 14.67
CA PRO A 619 15.55 -7.80 14.31
C PRO A 619 14.30 -8.26 15.10
N GLY A 620 14.14 -9.55 15.37
CA GLY A 620 13.00 -10.05 16.15
C GLY A 620 13.10 -9.70 17.65
N LEU A 621 14.32 -9.62 18.20
CA LEU A 621 14.57 -9.25 19.59
C LEU A 621 14.35 -7.76 19.87
N VAL A 622 14.39 -6.93 18.83
CA VAL A 622 14.06 -5.50 18.93
C VAL A 622 12.67 -5.30 19.54
N LEU A 623 11.70 -6.14 19.18
CA LEU A 623 10.32 -6.09 19.69
C LEU A 623 10.21 -6.31 21.21
N LEU A 624 11.25 -6.82 21.86
CA LEU A 624 11.33 -6.92 23.33
C LEU A 624 12.11 -5.75 23.95
N ALA A 625 13.25 -5.38 23.35
CA ALA A 625 14.13 -4.34 23.90
C ALA A 625 13.51 -2.93 23.78
N VAL A 626 12.81 -2.64 22.69
CA VAL A 626 12.26 -1.31 22.41
C VAL A 626 11.14 -0.95 23.38
N PRO A 627 10.09 -1.78 23.61
CA PRO A 627 9.06 -1.45 24.58
C PRO A 627 9.62 -1.29 26.00
N LEU A 628 10.62 -2.09 26.36
CA LEU A 628 11.32 -1.94 27.65
C LEU A 628 12.06 -0.60 27.74
N GLY A 629 12.82 -0.23 26.70
CA GLY A 629 13.51 1.06 26.64
C GLY A 629 12.55 2.25 26.65
N SER A 630 11.47 2.19 25.89
CA SER A 630 10.40 3.21 25.89
C SER A 630 9.76 3.37 27.27
N LEU A 631 9.48 2.27 27.99
CA LEU A 631 8.91 2.34 29.34
C LEU A 631 9.87 2.99 30.35
N VAL A 632 11.17 2.67 30.27
CA VAL A 632 12.20 3.30 31.12
C VAL A 632 12.35 4.78 30.79
N ALA A 633 12.39 5.15 29.51
CA ALA A 633 12.46 6.55 29.08
C ALA A 633 11.20 7.32 29.52
N ALA A 634 10.02 6.74 29.37
CA ALA A 634 8.75 7.31 29.82
C ALA A 634 8.70 7.49 31.34
N ALA A 635 9.25 6.55 32.12
CA ALA A 635 9.35 6.71 33.56
C ALA A 635 10.25 7.91 33.93
N GLY A 636 11.37 8.10 33.21
CA GLY A 636 12.22 9.29 33.35
C GLY A 636 11.47 10.59 33.04
N LEU A 637 10.67 10.61 31.97
CA LEU A 637 9.83 11.75 31.61
C LEU A 637 8.79 12.08 32.67
N VAL A 638 8.17 11.06 33.26
CA VAL A 638 7.21 11.22 34.35
C VAL A 638 7.89 11.78 35.60
N VAL A 639 9.11 11.35 35.93
CA VAL A 639 9.88 11.90 37.05
C VAL A 639 10.20 13.38 36.82
N VAL A 640 10.64 13.74 35.60
CA VAL A 640 10.89 15.14 35.22
C VAL A 640 9.62 15.99 35.33
N GLY A 641 8.49 15.51 34.81
CA GLY A 641 7.20 16.22 34.88
C GLY A 641 6.60 16.29 36.28
N ALA A 642 6.86 15.31 37.14
CA ALA A 642 6.45 15.35 38.53
C ALA A 642 7.27 16.37 39.33
N ALA A 643 8.58 16.47 39.06
CA ALA A 643 9.46 17.44 39.69
C ALA A 643 9.08 18.90 39.35
N SER A 644 8.47 19.14 38.19
CA SER A 644 7.96 20.46 37.79
C SER A 644 6.55 20.78 38.32
N GLY A 645 6.02 20.00 39.27
CA GLY A 645 4.78 20.33 40.00
C GLY A 645 3.47 19.94 39.29
N GLY A 646 3.53 19.14 38.21
CA GLY A 646 2.39 18.87 37.33
C GLY A 646 1.95 17.40 37.22
N TRP A 647 2.01 16.61 38.31
CA TRP A 647 1.60 15.20 38.21
C TRP A 647 0.09 15.06 38.02
N THR A 648 -0.32 14.56 36.85
CA THR A 648 -1.69 14.18 36.54
C THR A 648 -1.72 12.77 35.96
N SER A 649 -2.80 12.01 36.21
CA SER A 649 -3.02 10.71 35.54
C SER A 649 -3.04 10.85 34.01
N ALA A 650 -3.39 12.04 33.50
CA ALA A 650 -3.33 12.38 32.09
C ALA A 650 -1.89 12.37 31.53
N LEU A 651 -0.89 12.78 32.34
CA LEU A 651 0.53 12.76 31.96
C LEU A 651 1.00 11.34 31.60
N TRP A 652 0.55 10.34 32.35
CA TRP A 652 0.90 8.93 32.07
C TRP A 652 0.38 8.50 30.69
N GLY A 653 -0.87 8.82 30.37
CA GLY A 653 -1.46 8.55 29.06
C GLY A 653 -0.79 9.32 27.93
N ALA A 654 -0.41 10.57 28.17
CA ALA A 654 0.24 11.45 27.19
C ALA A 654 1.72 11.09 26.93
N VAL A 655 2.39 10.39 27.85
CA VAL A 655 3.82 10.05 27.72
C VAL A 655 4.05 8.57 27.37
N VAL A 656 3.43 7.65 28.11
CA VAL A 656 3.75 6.21 27.97
C VAL A 656 3.24 5.64 26.66
N ARG A 657 2.01 6.02 26.26
CA ARG A 657 1.42 5.52 25.02
C ARG A 657 2.20 6.01 23.79
N PRO A 658 2.51 7.31 23.64
CA PRO A 658 3.29 7.77 22.49
C PRO A 658 4.70 7.20 22.42
N THR A 659 5.42 7.08 23.54
CA THR A 659 6.78 6.51 23.53
C THR A 659 6.81 5.03 23.14
N LEU A 660 5.81 4.24 23.52
CA LEU A 660 5.68 2.84 23.09
C LEU A 660 5.40 2.73 21.59
N GLY A 661 4.43 3.51 21.10
CA GLY A 661 4.03 3.50 19.70
C GLY A 661 5.13 4.01 18.77
N LEU A 662 5.67 5.21 19.05
CA LEU A 662 6.78 5.80 18.30
C LEU A 662 8.03 4.93 18.36
N GLY A 663 8.35 4.38 19.53
CA GLY A 663 9.45 3.44 19.68
C GLY A 663 9.32 2.25 18.75
N LEU A 664 8.11 1.67 18.62
CA LEU A 664 7.85 0.58 17.68
C LEU A 664 8.02 1.03 16.22
N ILE A 665 7.53 2.21 15.82
CA ILE A 665 7.69 2.71 14.45
C ILE A 665 9.16 2.95 14.10
N VAL A 666 9.91 3.60 14.99
CA VAL A 666 11.36 3.81 14.84
C VAL A 666 12.08 2.46 14.76
N ALA A 667 11.71 1.50 15.60
CA ALA A 667 12.27 0.16 15.57
C ALA A 667 12.05 -0.55 14.23
N LEU A 668 10.85 -0.44 13.67
CA LEU A 668 10.53 -0.98 12.35
C LEU A 668 11.34 -0.27 11.26
N ALA A 669 11.48 1.06 11.28
CA ALA A 669 12.26 1.78 10.29
C ALA A 669 13.76 1.43 10.34
N VAL A 670 14.34 1.39 11.55
CA VAL A 670 15.77 1.18 11.77
C VAL A 670 16.19 -0.28 11.56
N ALA A 671 15.27 -1.24 11.69
CA ALA A 671 15.57 -2.65 11.43
C ALA A 671 16.02 -2.92 9.97
N GLY A 672 15.76 -1.99 9.04
CA GLY A 672 16.32 -2.01 7.68
C GLY A 672 17.86 -1.95 7.65
N ALA A 673 18.51 -1.43 8.69
CA ALA A 673 19.97 -1.41 8.83
C ALA A 673 20.61 -2.81 8.92
N ALA A 674 19.80 -3.88 8.99
CA ALA A 674 20.26 -5.27 8.86
C ALA A 674 21.07 -5.53 7.57
N LEU A 675 20.94 -4.68 6.55
CA LEU A 675 21.78 -4.68 5.36
C LEU A 675 23.29 -4.57 5.67
N ALA A 676 23.65 -3.81 6.71
CA ALA A 676 25.03 -3.60 7.12
C ALA A 676 25.64 -4.77 7.90
N ARG A 677 24.86 -5.82 8.20
CA ARG A 677 25.27 -6.96 9.02
C ARG A 677 26.57 -7.68 8.59
N PRO A 678 26.94 -7.82 7.31
CA PRO A 678 28.19 -8.44 6.91
C PRO A 678 29.44 -7.82 7.58
N LEU A 679 29.37 -6.55 7.97
CA LEU A 679 30.47 -5.79 8.57
C LEU A 679 30.80 -6.20 10.02
N PHE A 680 29.87 -6.85 10.74
CA PHE A 680 29.98 -7.07 12.20
C PHE A 680 29.86 -8.55 12.61
N ARG A 681 30.25 -9.47 11.73
CA ARG A 681 30.20 -10.91 12.04
C ARG A 681 31.17 -11.25 13.18
N GLY A 682 30.65 -11.78 14.28
CA GLY A 682 31.46 -12.27 15.41
C GLY A 682 31.55 -11.35 16.61
N ALA A 683 30.79 -10.24 16.65
CA ALA A 683 30.74 -9.39 17.83
C ALA A 683 30.31 -10.20 19.07
N PRO A 684 30.98 -10.05 20.22
CA PRO A 684 30.61 -10.74 21.44
C PRO A 684 29.24 -10.26 21.94
N ASN A 685 28.42 -11.14 22.52
CA ASN A 685 27.10 -10.77 23.05
C ASN A 685 27.16 -9.62 24.07
N ALA A 686 28.30 -9.44 24.76
CA ALA A 686 28.54 -8.35 25.70
C ALA A 686 28.69 -6.98 25.03
N ALA A 687 28.97 -6.93 23.72
CA ALA A 687 29.03 -5.67 22.97
C ALA A 687 27.62 -5.09 22.69
N ILE A 688 26.58 -5.91 22.69
CA ILE A 688 25.21 -5.47 22.36
C ILE A 688 24.72 -4.37 23.31
N PRO A 689 24.77 -4.53 24.66
CA PRO A 689 24.29 -3.49 25.57
C PRO A 689 25.13 -2.22 25.52
N ALA A 690 26.46 -2.34 25.38
CA ALA A 690 27.36 -1.20 25.26
C ALA A 690 27.09 -0.40 23.97
N ALA A 691 26.97 -1.08 22.82
CA ALA A 691 26.62 -0.44 21.56
C ALA A 691 25.20 0.19 21.62
N SER A 692 24.26 -0.47 22.30
CA SER A 692 22.91 0.08 22.50
C SER A 692 22.93 1.38 23.27
N ALA A 693 23.71 1.47 24.36
CA ALA A 693 23.85 2.70 25.15
C ALA A 693 24.50 3.83 24.34
N LEU A 694 25.57 3.53 23.59
CA LEU A 694 26.26 4.52 22.76
C LEU A 694 25.38 5.04 21.60
N LEU A 695 24.70 4.14 20.88
CA LEU A 695 23.79 4.53 19.81
C LEU A 695 22.56 5.25 20.35
N ALA A 696 22.02 4.83 21.50
CA ALA A 696 20.94 5.53 22.15
C ALA A 696 21.36 6.95 22.54
N ALA A 697 22.57 7.16 23.05
CA ALA A 697 23.09 8.48 23.38
C ALA A 697 23.21 9.36 22.13
N ALA A 698 23.80 8.83 21.06
CA ALA A 698 23.97 9.54 19.79
C ALA A 698 22.62 9.92 19.16
N MET A 699 21.66 9.00 19.11
CA MET A 699 20.32 9.24 18.55
C MET A 699 19.48 10.17 19.43
N SER A 700 19.58 10.04 20.76
CA SER A 700 18.91 10.94 21.71
C SER A 700 19.43 12.37 21.58
N LEU A 701 20.76 12.54 21.49
CA LEU A 701 21.38 13.85 21.30
C LEU A 701 21.01 14.45 19.94
N TRP A 702 21.01 13.64 18.88
CA TRP A 702 20.55 14.08 17.56
C TRP A 702 19.08 14.54 17.58
N ALA A 703 18.20 13.78 18.24
CA ALA A 703 16.80 14.15 18.36
C ALA A 703 16.59 15.41 19.22
N LEU A 704 17.42 15.60 20.24
CA LEU A 704 17.38 16.80 21.08
C LEU A 704 17.81 18.05 20.30
N VAL A 705 18.95 17.98 19.60
CA VAL A 705 19.50 19.08 18.80
C VAL A 705 18.62 19.35 17.57
N GLY A 706 18.05 18.31 16.97
CA GLY A 706 17.15 18.39 15.82
C GLY A 706 15.69 18.63 16.17
N GLY A 707 15.36 19.01 17.41
CA GLY A 707 13.96 19.12 17.88
C GLY A 707 13.07 19.94 16.94
N ALA A 708 13.51 21.13 16.54
CA ALA A 708 12.77 22.01 15.62
C ALA A 708 12.53 21.38 14.24
N VAL A 709 13.42 20.49 13.79
CA VAL A 709 13.25 19.74 12.54
C VAL A 709 12.34 18.54 12.74
N LEU A 710 12.35 17.89 13.91
CA LEU A 710 11.55 16.69 14.16
C LEU A 710 10.10 16.98 14.55
N THR A 711 9.85 18.13 15.15
CA THR A 711 8.51 18.55 15.61
C THR A 711 8.14 19.93 15.08
N PRO A 712 8.27 20.23 13.78
CA PRO A 712 7.95 21.55 13.23
C PRO A 712 6.49 21.94 13.48
N PHE A 713 5.58 20.97 13.60
CA PHE A 713 4.16 21.17 13.87
C PHE A 713 3.86 21.77 15.26
N THR A 714 4.84 21.85 16.16
CA THR A 714 4.65 22.42 17.50
C THR A 714 5.00 23.90 17.58
N ASP A 715 5.62 24.47 16.54
CA ASP A 715 5.90 25.90 16.44
C ASP A 715 4.70 26.61 15.79
N PRO A 716 3.89 27.36 16.57
CA PRO A 716 2.70 28.01 16.03
C PRO A 716 3.06 29.05 14.97
N SER A 717 4.21 29.74 15.11
CA SER A 717 4.62 30.79 14.18
C SER A 717 4.97 30.22 12.81
N ARG A 718 5.62 29.04 12.80
CA ARG A 718 5.91 28.30 11.58
C ARG A 718 4.64 27.73 10.96
N LEU A 719 3.75 27.17 11.77
CA LEU A 719 2.46 26.66 11.28
C LEU A 719 1.62 27.78 10.68
N GLU A 720 1.55 28.95 11.32
CA GLU A 720 0.86 30.13 10.79
C GLU A 720 1.48 30.61 9.48
N ALA A 721 2.81 30.64 9.37
CA ALA A 721 3.50 30.99 8.13
C ALA A 721 3.22 29.99 7.00
N ASP A 722 3.36 28.68 7.27
CA ASP A 722 3.11 27.62 6.29
C ASP A 722 1.61 27.58 5.88
N ILE A 723 0.68 27.85 6.81
CA ILE A 723 -0.75 27.98 6.50
C ILE A 723 -1.01 29.20 5.62
N ALA A 724 -0.44 30.36 5.96
CA ALA A 724 -0.62 31.59 5.18
C ALA A 724 -0.07 31.44 3.76
N GLU A 725 1.05 30.74 3.59
CA GLU A 725 1.62 30.40 2.29
C GLU A 725 0.67 29.50 1.47
N ILE A 726 0.16 28.43 2.07
CA ILE A 726 -0.81 27.53 1.42
C ILE A 726 -2.12 28.27 1.09
N GLU A 727 -2.63 29.11 1.99
CA GLU A 727 -3.81 29.93 1.75
C GLU A 727 -3.60 30.90 0.58
N GLY A 728 -2.42 31.52 0.50
CA GLY A 728 -2.04 32.38 -0.62
C GLY A 728 -1.95 31.63 -1.95
N ALA A 729 -1.39 30.42 -1.97
CA ALA A 729 -1.35 29.56 -3.16
C ALA A 729 -2.76 29.13 -3.62
N ILE A 730 -3.63 28.74 -2.68
CA ILE A 730 -5.02 28.38 -2.97
C ILE A 730 -5.81 29.59 -3.51
N GLU A 731 -5.61 30.77 -2.93
CA GLU A 731 -6.23 32.01 -3.41
C GLU A 731 -5.73 32.37 -4.81
N ALA A 732 -4.43 32.21 -5.08
CA ALA A 732 -3.85 32.42 -6.41
C ALA A 732 -4.43 31.46 -7.46
N LEU A 733 -4.53 30.16 -7.17
CA LEU A 733 -5.17 29.20 -8.05
C LEU A 733 -6.65 29.53 -8.29
N THR A 734 -7.38 29.88 -7.22
CA THR A 734 -8.80 30.26 -7.32
C THR A 734 -8.96 31.49 -8.21
N TYR A 735 -8.07 32.47 -8.07
CA TYR A 735 -8.03 33.66 -8.92
C TYR A 735 -7.76 33.30 -10.38
N LEU A 736 -6.77 32.44 -10.66
CA LEU A 736 -6.38 32.04 -12.01
C LEU A 736 -7.44 31.19 -12.72
N ASP A 737 -8.09 30.27 -12.00
CA ASP A 737 -9.05 29.32 -12.57
C ASP A 737 -10.48 29.88 -12.67
N THR A 738 -10.85 30.81 -11.79
CA THR A 738 -12.23 31.29 -11.69
C THR A 738 -12.35 32.77 -12.05
N ILE A 739 -11.59 33.64 -11.39
CA ILE A 739 -11.76 35.10 -11.53
C ILE A 739 -11.19 35.58 -12.86
N ARG A 740 -9.96 35.19 -13.20
CA ARG A 740 -9.28 35.62 -14.43
C ARG A 740 -10.08 35.26 -15.69
N PRO A 741 -10.58 34.03 -15.89
CA PRO A 741 -11.30 33.67 -17.11
C PRO A 741 -12.66 34.38 -17.22
N ASP A 742 -13.40 34.50 -16.11
CA ASP A 742 -14.70 35.20 -16.09
C ASP A 742 -14.55 36.70 -16.39
N ALA A 743 -13.68 37.38 -15.64
CA ALA A 743 -13.42 38.80 -15.83
C ALA A 743 -12.84 39.08 -17.22
N GLY A 744 -11.93 38.22 -17.69
CA GLY A 744 -11.34 38.33 -19.03
C GLY A 744 -12.38 38.21 -20.14
N SER A 745 -13.29 37.24 -20.05
CA SER A 745 -14.37 37.08 -21.04
C SER A 745 -15.29 38.30 -21.05
N ARG A 746 -15.78 38.73 -19.87
CA ARG A 746 -16.70 39.88 -19.76
C ARG A 746 -16.05 41.18 -20.25
N TYR A 747 -14.79 41.41 -19.94
CA TYR A 747 -14.02 42.56 -20.42
C TYR A 747 -13.88 42.54 -21.95
N LEU A 748 -13.51 41.39 -22.53
CA LEU A 748 -13.35 41.23 -23.98
C LEU A 748 -14.68 41.41 -24.73
N ASP A 749 -15.76 40.81 -24.23
CA ASP A 749 -17.11 40.94 -24.82
C ASP A 749 -17.54 42.41 -24.90
N ALA A 750 -17.36 43.18 -23.81
CA ALA A 750 -17.68 44.60 -23.79
C ALA A 750 -16.78 45.44 -24.72
N ALA A 751 -15.49 45.09 -24.80
CA ALA A 751 -14.54 45.74 -25.70
C ALA A 751 -14.86 45.49 -27.18
N GLU A 752 -15.17 44.24 -27.55
CA GLU A 752 -15.58 43.87 -28.91
C GLU A 752 -16.91 44.50 -29.30
N GLU A 753 -17.89 44.53 -28.39
CA GLU A 753 -19.16 45.20 -28.63
C GLU A 753 -18.99 46.71 -28.83
N THR A 754 -18.10 47.36 -28.08
CA THR A 754 -17.73 48.77 -28.29
C THR A 754 -17.17 49.00 -29.69
N VAL A 755 -16.24 48.15 -30.14
CA VAL A 755 -15.64 48.25 -31.48
C VAL A 755 -16.71 48.03 -32.57
N ARG A 756 -17.56 47.02 -32.40
CA ARG A 756 -18.65 46.72 -33.34
C ARG A 756 -19.62 47.89 -33.48
N LEU A 757 -20.07 48.48 -32.37
CA LEU A 757 -21.02 49.59 -32.36
C LEU A 757 -20.43 50.86 -32.96
N THR A 758 -19.15 51.14 -32.71
CA THR A 758 -18.46 52.33 -33.26
C THR A 758 -18.11 52.21 -34.74
N GLN A 759 -18.00 50.99 -35.26
CA GLN A 759 -17.75 50.72 -36.69
C GLN A 759 -19.02 50.53 -37.52
N ASP A 760 -20.20 50.43 -36.89
CA ASP A 760 -21.46 50.23 -37.58
C ASP A 760 -21.94 51.53 -38.24
N SER A 761 -21.59 51.68 -39.52
CA SER A 761 -21.98 52.83 -40.35
C SER A 761 -23.50 53.01 -40.55
N SER A 762 -24.32 52.04 -40.12
CA SER A 762 -25.78 52.14 -40.22
C SER A 762 -26.41 52.91 -39.06
N LEU A 763 -25.68 53.10 -37.96
CA LEU A 763 -26.15 53.82 -36.78
C LEU A 763 -25.72 55.29 -36.84
N ASP A 764 -26.60 56.20 -36.41
CA ASP A 764 -26.18 57.58 -36.18
C ASP A 764 -25.44 57.74 -34.85
N ALA A 765 -24.77 58.88 -34.64
CA ALA A 765 -23.95 59.10 -33.45
C ALA A 765 -24.76 59.04 -32.13
N GLY A 766 -26.04 59.45 -32.16
CA GLY A 766 -26.93 59.36 -31.00
C GLY A 766 -27.29 57.90 -30.69
N GLU A 767 -27.63 57.12 -31.72
CA GLU A 767 -27.91 55.69 -31.58
C GLU A 767 -26.69 54.89 -31.08
N VAL A 768 -25.49 55.21 -31.56
CA VAL A 768 -24.24 54.62 -31.04
C VAL A 768 -24.08 54.95 -29.56
N ALA A 769 -24.26 56.21 -29.17
CA ALA A 769 -24.14 56.64 -27.77
C ALA A 769 -25.10 55.89 -26.84
N ASP A 770 -26.37 55.74 -27.24
CA ASP A 770 -27.37 55.09 -26.43
C ASP A 770 -27.14 53.58 -26.32
N ARG A 771 -26.68 52.92 -27.40
CA ARG A 771 -26.31 51.50 -27.37
C ARG A 771 -25.05 51.22 -26.55
N LEU A 772 -24.03 52.08 -26.64
CA LEU A 772 -22.83 51.99 -25.79
C LEU A 772 -23.18 52.13 -24.30
N THR A 773 -24.11 53.04 -23.99
CA THR A 773 -24.60 53.24 -22.61
C THR A 773 -25.35 52.01 -22.09
N ALA A 774 -26.24 51.44 -22.90
CA ALA A 774 -27.08 50.31 -22.49
C ALA A 774 -26.36 48.95 -22.50
N GLY A 775 -25.26 48.81 -23.26
CA GLY A 775 -24.48 47.58 -23.38
C GLY A 775 -23.12 47.68 -22.68
N PRO A 776 -22.03 48.00 -23.39
CA PRO A 776 -20.67 47.99 -22.84
C PRO A 776 -20.45 48.75 -21.53
N ILE A 777 -21.02 49.95 -21.37
CA ILE A 777 -20.87 50.74 -20.12
C ILE A 777 -21.53 50.01 -18.96
N ALA A 778 -22.75 49.50 -19.15
CA ALA A 778 -23.45 48.74 -18.11
C ALA A 778 -22.70 47.46 -17.74
N GLN A 779 -22.20 46.71 -18.73
CA GLN A 779 -21.41 45.48 -18.52
C GLN A 779 -20.10 45.75 -17.77
N LEU A 780 -19.34 46.78 -18.16
CA LEU A 780 -18.08 47.14 -17.50
C LEU A 780 -18.31 47.69 -16.10
N SER A 781 -19.38 48.45 -15.88
CA SER A 781 -19.74 48.94 -14.55
C SER A 781 -20.14 47.80 -13.62
N GLU A 782 -20.92 46.83 -14.11
CA GLU A 782 -21.27 45.63 -13.34
C GLU A 782 -20.02 44.80 -13.03
N LEU A 783 -19.15 44.58 -14.01
CA LEU A 783 -17.88 43.87 -13.80
C LEU A 783 -16.99 44.57 -12.78
N ALA A 784 -16.85 45.90 -12.85
CA ALA A 784 -16.08 46.67 -11.88
C ALA A 784 -16.61 46.50 -10.45
N GLN A 785 -17.94 46.53 -10.29
CA GLN A 785 -18.58 46.33 -9.00
C GLN A 785 -18.37 44.90 -8.49
N ASP A 786 -18.61 43.89 -9.31
CA ASP A 786 -18.42 42.48 -8.95
C ASP A 786 -16.98 42.22 -8.51
N MET A 787 -16.00 42.76 -9.25
CA MET A 787 -14.58 42.61 -8.93
C MET A 787 -14.18 43.39 -7.67
N ALA A 788 -14.77 44.56 -7.42
CA ALA A 788 -14.52 45.32 -6.19
C ALA A 788 -15.01 44.59 -4.93
N ASP A 789 -16.06 43.76 -5.07
CA ASP A 789 -16.62 42.94 -4.00
C ASP A 789 -15.83 41.64 -3.74
N VAL A 790 -14.88 41.26 -4.61
CA VAL A 790 -14.00 40.11 -4.39
C VAL A 790 -12.96 40.43 -3.31
N ALA A 791 -13.03 39.72 -2.18
CA ALA A 791 -12.03 39.82 -1.13
C ALA A 791 -10.76 39.04 -1.50
N VAL A 792 -9.63 39.75 -1.61
CA VAL A 792 -8.30 39.16 -1.91
C VAL A 792 -7.32 39.43 -0.77
N HIS A 793 -6.74 38.39 -0.18
CA HIS A 793 -5.93 38.46 1.04
C HIS A 793 -4.43 38.47 0.74
N ASP A 794 -3.96 37.60 -0.16
CA ASP A 794 -2.57 37.51 -0.60
C ASP A 794 -2.16 38.80 -1.30
N ALA A 795 -1.01 39.34 -0.90
CA ALA A 795 -0.55 40.63 -1.39
C ALA A 795 -0.23 40.61 -2.89
N GLN A 796 0.23 39.47 -3.43
CA GLN A 796 0.53 39.36 -4.86
C GLN A 796 -0.76 39.20 -5.67
N VAL A 797 -1.67 38.32 -5.25
CA VAL A 797 -2.99 38.20 -5.89
C VAL A 797 -3.72 39.54 -5.86
N ARG A 798 -3.64 40.28 -4.74
CA ARG A 798 -4.25 41.62 -4.63
C ARG A 798 -3.65 42.60 -5.62
N ALA A 799 -2.32 42.64 -5.77
CA ALA A 799 -1.69 43.51 -6.75
C ALA A 799 -2.16 43.20 -8.19
N VAL A 800 -2.31 41.92 -8.53
CA VAL A 800 -2.82 41.48 -9.85
C VAL A 800 -4.31 41.80 -10.02
N HIS A 801 -5.09 41.71 -8.95
CA HIS A 801 -6.52 42.08 -8.91
C HIS A 801 -6.72 43.60 -9.04
N ASP A 802 -5.86 44.40 -8.40
CA ASP A 802 -5.90 45.86 -8.50
C ASP A 802 -5.61 46.33 -9.94
N GLU A 803 -4.69 45.67 -10.66
CA GLU A 803 -4.44 45.92 -12.08
C GLU A 803 -5.64 45.57 -12.98
N LEU A 804 -6.38 44.50 -12.65
CA LEU A 804 -7.65 44.17 -13.32
C LEU A 804 -8.69 45.27 -13.11
N LEU A 805 -8.91 45.71 -11.86
CA LEU A 805 -9.85 46.79 -11.55
C LEU A 805 -9.49 48.07 -12.30
N ALA A 806 -8.22 48.47 -12.27
CA ALA A 806 -7.75 49.64 -13.00
C ALA A 806 -7.94 49.51 -14.53
N ALA A 807 -7.75 48.31 -15.09
CA ALA A 807 -8.02 48.05 -16.50
C ALA A 807 -9.50 48.21 -16.86
N VAL A 808 -10.41 47.69 -16.01
CA VAL A 808 -11.85 47.79 -16.19
C VAL A 808 -12.31 49.24 -16.09
N GLU A 809 -11.86 49.99 -15.07
CA GLU A 809 -12.21 51.40 -14.87
C GLU A 809 -11.69 52.31 -16.01
N ALA A 810 -10.45 52.09 -16.46
CA ALA A 810 -9.87 52.82 -17.58
C ALA A 810 -10.64 52.51 -18.88
N LYS A 811 -11.04 51.25 -19.09
CA LYS A 811 -11.86 50.87 -20.25
C LYS A 811 -13.26 51.48 -20.19
N LEU A 812 -13.91 51.46 -19.03
CA LEU A 812 -15.19 52.13 -18.81
C LEU A 812 -15.11 53.62 -19.17
N SER A 813 -14.08 54.31 -18.66
CA SER A 813 -13.83 55.73 -18.96
C SER A 813 -13.58 55.98 -20.45
N SER A 814 -12.91 55.06 -21.15
CA SER A 814 -12.68 55.18 -22.60
C SER A 814 -13.98 55.06 -23.39
N VAL A 815 -14.89 54.15 -23.00
CA VAL A 815 -16.21 54.02 -23.63
C VAL A 815 -17.10 55.24 -23.35
N GLU A 816 -17.06 55.77 -22.13
CA GLU A 816 -17.80 56.99 -21.78
C GLU A 816 -17.33 58.21 -22.59
N ALA A 817 -16.02 58.33 -22.85
CA ALA A 817 -15.48 59.37 -23.72
C ALA A 817 -16.00 59.25 -25.16
N ILE A 818 -16.13 58.03 -25.70
CA ILE A 818 -16.75 57.80 -27.01
C ILE A 818 -18.21 58.28 -27.01
N VAL A 819 -18.98 57.96 -25.97
CA VAL A 819 -20.38 58.39 -25.82
C VAL A 819 -20.48 59.91 -25.77
N ALA A 820 -19.59 60.57 -25.01
CA ALA A 820 -19.55 62.03 -24.90
C ALA A 820 -19.19 62.69 -26.24
N TYR A 821 -18.21 62.14 -26.98
CA TYR A 821 -17.88 62.57 -28.33
C TYR A 821 -19.06 62.42 -29.28
N ALA A 822 -19.71 61.26 -29.29
CA ALA A 822 -20.83 60.96 -30.17
C ALA A 822 -22.04 61.91 -29.93
N ARG A 823 -22.24 62.35 -28.69
CA ARG A 823 -23.31 63.30 -28.32
C ARG A 823 -22.97 64.77 -28.61
N THR A 824 -21.72 65.17 -28.53
CA THR A 824 -21.32 66.60 -28.56
C THR A 824 -20.55 67.01 -29.81
N GLY A 825 -19.84 66.08 -30.44
CA GLY A 825 -18.88 66.34 -31.51
C GLY A 825 -17.57 66.99 -31.04
N ASP A 826 -17.33 67.14 -29.73
CA ASP A 826 -16.15 67.80 -29.19
C ASP A 826 -14.91 66.91 -29.26
N GLN A 827 -13.89 67.35 -30.01
CA GLN A 827 -12.64 66.61 -30.21
C GLN A 827 -11.85 66.35 -28.93
N ALA A 828 -12.06 67.12 -27.86
CA ALA A 828 -11.41 66.86 -26.57
C ALA A 828 -11.69 65.43 -26.05
N TYR A 829 -12.89 64.90 -26.30
CA TYR A 829 -13.24 63.54 -25.90
C TYR A 829 -12.52 62.45 -26.70
N VAL A 830 -12.02 62.76 -27.90
CA VAL A 830 -11.19 61.82 -28.68
C VAL A 830 -9.81 61.68 -28.03
N GLU A 831 -9.24 62.78 -27.55
CA GLU A 831 -7.97 62.78 -26.80
C GLU A 831 -8.12 62.00 -25.48
N ASP A 832 -9.25 62.20 -24.78
CA ASP A 832 -9.59 61.45 -23.57
C ASP A 832 -9.73 59.95 -23.85
N TYR A 833 -10.46 59.57 -24.90
CA TYR A 833 -10.58 58.18 -25.33
C TYR A 833 -9.22 57.54 -25.56
N GLN A 834 -8.34 58.19 -26.35
CA GLN A 834 -7.01 57.64 -26.64
C GLN A 834 -6.16 57.47 -25.38
N ARG A 835 -6.23 58.44 -24.46
CA ARG A 835 -5.54 58.39 -23.18
C ARG A 835 -6.04 57.24 -22.30
N PHE A 836 -7.35 57.12 -22.11
CA PHE A 836 -7.95 56.05 -21.30
C PHE A 836 -7.76 54.68 -21.93
N GLN A 837 -7.81 54.58 -23.27
CA GLN A 837 -7.51 53.33 -23.96
C GLN A 837 -6.06 52.90 -23.77
N ALA A 838 -5.10 53.82 -23.85
CA ALA A 838 -3.69 53.51 -23.59
C ALA A 838 -3.45 53.07 -22.13
N GLN A 839 -4.17 53.68 -21.17
CA GLN A 839 -4.15 53.25 -19.77
C GLN A 839 -4.75 51.85 -19.60
N ALA A 840 -5.89 51.59 -20.21
CA ALA A 840 -6.53 50.27 -20.18
C ALA A 840 -5.60 49.19 -20.75
N ASP A 841 -4.97 49.45 -21.90
CA ASP A 841 -4.03 48.50 -22.52
C ASP A 841 -2.79 48.25 -21.65
N ALA A 842 -2.28 49.28 -20.97
CA ALA A 842 -1.17 49.14 -20.03
C ALA A 842 -1.54 48.28 -18.82
N HIS A 843 -2.70 48.52 -18.21
CA HIS A 843 -3.20 47.74 -17.07
C HIS A 843 -3.55 46.30 -17.46
N VAL A 844 -4.14 46.06 -18.65
CA VAL A 844 -4.36 44.69 -19.17
C VAL A 844 -3.02 43.96 -19.37
N GLY A 845 -1.98 44.65 -19.84
CA GLY A 845 -0.65 44.09 -19.96
C GLY A 845 -0.05 43.70 -18.60
N ALA A 846 -0.16 44.58 -17.60
CA ALA A 846 0.32 44.34 -16.24
C ALA A 846 -0.46 43.20 -15.56
N TRP A 847 -1.78 43.20 -15.68
CA TRP A 847 -2.66 42.15 -15.17
C TRP A 847 -2.29 40.76 -15.74
N ASN A 848 -2.11 40.65 -17.06
CA ASN A 848 -1.73 39.38 -17.68
C ASN A 848 -0.33 38.91 -17.26
N SER A 849 0.65 39.83 -17.22
CA SER A 849 2.00 39.50 -16.76
C SER A 849 1.99 39.02 -15.31
N GLY A 850 1.26 39.71 -14.44
CA GLY A 850 1.12 39.33 -13.04
C GLY A 850 0.39 38.00 -12.86
N ALA A 851 -0.65 37.72 -13.64
CA ALA A 851 -1.32 36.42 -13.64
C ALA A 851 -0.40 35.28 -14.11
N ASP A 852 0.46 35.53 -15.10
CA ASP A 852 1.44 34.54 -15.55
C ASP A 852 2.55 34.31 -14.51
N GLU A 853 2.94 35.34 -13.75
CA GLU A 853 3.82 35.21 -12.59
C GLU A 853 3.16 34.43 -11.43
N LEU A 854 1.89 34.71 -11.13
CA LEU A 854 1.11 33.94 -10.15
C LEU A 854 0.99 32.47 -10.55
N SER A 855 0.79 32.18 -11.83
CA SER A 855 0.74 30.81 -12.34
C SER A 855 2.07 30.10 -12.10
N LYS A 856 3.20 30.73 -12.44
CA LYS A 856 4.52 30.15 -12.19
C LYS A 856 4.80 29.96 -10.70
N ARG A 857 4.44 30.94 -9.86
CA ARG A 857 4.58 30.82 -8.40
C ARG A 857 3.75 29.65 -7.88
N SER A 858 2.50 29.54 -8.30
CA SER A 858 1.62 28.45 -7.88
C SER A 858 2.17 27.09 -8.32
N ASP A 859 2.72 27.00 -9.53
CA ASP A 859 3.39 25.79 -10.00
C ASP A 859 4.64 25.45 -9.16
N GLU A 860 5.44 26.46 -8.77
CA GLU A 860 6.64 26.30 -7.93
C GLU A 860 6.34 25.98 -6.46
N GLU A 861 5.25 26.52 -5.89
CA GLU A 861 4.84 26.30 -4.49
C GLU A 861 4.09 24.96 -4.31
N LEU A 862 3.45 24.46 -5.37
CA LEU A 862 2.78 23.15 -5.36
C LEU A 862 3.73 21.97 -5.61
N ASP A 863 4.89 22.22 -6.22
CA ASP A 863 5.96 21.23 -6.48
C ASP A 863 6.86 20.98 -5.25
#